data_AF-A0A8S1QWS8-F1
#
_entry.id   AF-A0A8S1QWS8-F1
#
_cell.length_a   1.000
_cell.length_b   1.000
_cell.length_c   1.000
_cell.angle_alpha   90.00
_cell.angle_beta   90.00
_cell.angle_gamma   90.00
#
_symmetry.space_group_name_H-M   'P 1'
#
loop_
_entity.id
_entity.type
_entity.pdbx_description
1 polymer ?
#
loop_
_entity_poly.entity_id
_entity_poly.type
_entity_poly.pdbx_seq_one_letter_code
_entity_poly.pdbx_strand_id
1 'polypeptide(L)'
;MKKLLAAQKSIGFIRSIREIFDEEYNEHAQEYDDILQSLKGKQQYQFTDYNFPPQSSSLSLQELPRSWNNLSWKRAREIFEDYDIFNGCIQPSDIKQGILGDCYFLCALSVIAEKCELVKRLFHNSEMNDYGLYAVWLNINGEWTSVVVDDYFPCIDNQPAFSRANGLWVMLLEKAYAKVYGSYLNIEGGNPAIAMRDLTGAPYENKENGSAQEFWDYCEQNHDQGFLLTAYTKEAELVNHENELGLLAGHAYAILKLANVQDSNNKICRIMQMRNPWGRVEWKGDWCDSSKKWTEQTKQQYSVEDNDDGIFWMSIEDFRTFFAGIGVCKIKNDYIYNSIQCQLNENNCCIIHLDMVEDSHIYISFNQNDNRFHLNQISDYRYSFVRIIVSQLINNSLKYISGIYRADRNVVVDQNLKKGQYLIFIELQWQYPQIQIISTLSTYASKKAKLKRINGLDYLNSIRNIIKDYSDNNAHKLKEINYLDQYNKNIFKRIGIVDGYLFLHYQNQTFDSILQEVINFTDTIGYIPKSPLQATNFTKDGQLKIQFTSPPQSVVIILFSQVRSSIGKCQYTQQSQSQIVCIPQKHEQYDNNQFILKQLDLSQMQLVGRHKLNVKYYQEHSQSKFKNSNLIKIFQSQPENVEISSLETSLFYYFHDFLSENWEPFIFYILLLNLLFILILNNHRTHYAQITNILIFINQILGGQKFRKSLIRTLSKAQFISIFLEILIMLLGFESQYFVLPLNQLTVLYKLLLIITIFLNFLLFVCILKFLIHYETIEAEIFNPMQIRFNNYLNKLSQV
;
A
#
# COMPACT_ATOMS: atom_id res chain seq x y z
N MET A 1 28.76 42.54 -0.31
CA MET A 1 27.60 43.05 -1.10
C MET A 1 26.89 41.96 -1.90
N LYS A 2 27.04 41.78 -3.23
CA LYS A 2 26.12 40.87 -4.00
C LYS A 2 25.98 39.43 -3.45
N LYS A 3 27.07 38.72 -3.12
CA LYS A 3 26.99 37.39 -2.45
C LYS A 3 26.34 37.45 -1.05
N LEU A 4 26.46 38.58 -0.36
CA LEU A 4 25.92 38.81 0.99
C LEU A 4 24.41 39.17 0.93
N LEU A 5 23.98 39.86 -0.13
CA LEU A 5 22.56 40.06 -0.48
C LEU A 5 21.92 38.78 -1.03
N ALA A 6 22.69 37.89 -1.65
CA ALA A 6 22.24 36.53 -1.97
C ALA A 6 22.07 35.72 -0.68
N ALA A 7 23.04 35.75 0.24
CA ALA A 7 22.93 35.13 1.55
C ALA A 7 21.73 35.66 2.37
N GLN A 8 21.52 36.98 2.39
CA GLN A 8 20.33 37.60 3.03
C GLN A 8 19.01 37.30 2.30
N LYS A 9 19.04 36.78 1.07
CA LYS A 9 17.85 36.25 0.37
C LYS A 9 17.69 34.73 0.52
N SER A 10 18.76 33.98 0.78
CA SER A 10 18.70 32.56 1.14
C SER A 10 18.38 32.35 2.62
N ILE A 11 18.64 33.35 3.48
CA ILE A 11 17.89 33.60 4.73
C ILE A 11 16.49 34.17 4.37
N GLY A 12 15.81 33.52 3.41
CA GLY A 12 14.36 33.57 3.35
C GLY A 12 13.88 32.78 4.55
N PHE A 13 13.08 33.43 5.40
CA PHE A 13 12.60 32.91 6.70
C PHE A 13 12.17 31.44 6.58
N ILE A 14 13.01 30.50 7.01
CA ILE A 14 12.64 29.09 7.09
C ILE A 14 11.61 29.03 8.19
N ARG A 15 10.36 28.92 7.77
CA ARG A 15 9.23 28.88 8.68
C ARG A 15 9.42 27.73 9.66
N SER A 16 9.25 28.03 10.95
CA SER A 16 9.07 27.01 11.97
C SER A 16 7.91 26.11 11.55
N ILE A 17 7.89 24.87 12.05
CA ILE A 17 6.79 23.93 11.76
C ILE A 17 5.43 24.57 12.10
N ARG A 18 5.34 25.35 13.20
CA ARG A 18 4.16 26.17 13.56
C ARG A 18 3.72 27.20 12.51
N GLU A 19 4.65 27.83 11.78
CA GLU A 19 4.37 28.86 10.75
C GLU A 19 4.09 28.28 9.34
N ILE A 20 4.26 26.97 9.17
CA ILE A 20 3.97 26.25 7.92
C ILE A 20 2.48 25.91 7.79
N PHE A 21 1.71 25.92 8.89
CA PHE A 21 0.29 25.53 8.94
C PHE A 21 -0.69 26.70 9.12
N ASP A 22 -1.97 26.34 9.03
CA ASP A 22 -3.09 27.11 9.54
C ASP A 22 -3.41 26.76 11.02
N GLU A 23 -4.34 27.51 11.62
CA GLU A 23 -4.60 27.63 13.06
C GLU A 23 -5.05 26.35 13.80
N GLU A 24 -5.38 25.26 13.07
CA GLU A 24 -5.84 23.97 13.64
C GLU A 24 -4.73 23.18 14.36
N TYR A 25 -3.46 23.58 14.19
CA TYR A 25 -2.26 22.89 14.72
C TYR A 25 -2.22 22.72 16.27
N ASN A 26 -2.98 23.51 17.02
CA ASN A 26 -2.90 23.57 18.49
C ASN A 26 -3.25 22.26 19.21
N GLU A 27 -3.85 21.26 18.57
CA GLU A 27 -4.19 19.98 19.21
C GLU A 27 -3.01 19.00 19.29
N HIS A 28 -2.20 18.87 18.22
CA HIS A 28 -1.08 17.91 18.20
C HIS A 28 0.11 18.30 19.10
N ALA A 29 0.16 19.54 19.58
CA ALA A 29 1.18 20.01 20.52
C ALA A 29 0.85 19.69 22.00
N GLN A 30 -0.43 19.46 22.33
CA GLN A 30 -0.92 19.47 23.71
C GLN A 30 -0.25 18.44 24.62
N GLU A 31 0.05 17.22 24.13
CA GLU A 31 0.67 16.18 24.96
C GLU A 31 1.97 16.65 25.63
N TYR A 32 2.86 17.32 24.88
CA TYR A 32 4.10 17.84 25.46
C TYR A 32 3.83 18.98 26.46
N ASP A 33 2.99 19.95 26.08
CA ASP A 33 2.77 21.16 26.89
C ASP A 33 2.00 20.84 28.19
N ASP A 34 1.05 19.90 28.14
CA ASP A 34 0.32 19.35 29.30
C ASP A 34 1.24 18.54 30.22
N ILE A 35 2.07 17.64 29.67
CA ILE A 35 3.04 16.89 30.47
C ILE A 35 4.01 17.88 31.14
N LEU A 36 4.59 18.82 30.39
CA LEU A 36 5.51 19.83 30.92
C LEU A 36 4.83 20.66 32.02
N GLN A 37 3.57 21.09 31.83
CA GLN A 37 2.80 21.79 32.86
C GLN A 37 2.57 20.92 34.10
N SER A 38 2.32 19.62 33.94
CA SER A 38 2.19 18.68 35.06
C SER A 38 3.50 18.46 35.84
N LEU A 39 4.66 18.77 35.25
CA LEU A 39 5.98 18.61 35.87
C LEU A 39 6.51 19.87 36.56
N LYS A 40 6.01 21.07 36.20
CA LYS A 40 6.44 22.35 36.79
C LYS A 40 6.40 22.30 38.33
N GLY A 41 7.56 22.55 38.95
CA GLY A 41 7.75 22.52 40.41
C GLY A 41 8.20 21.18 40.99
N LYS A 42 8.19 20.08 40.21
CA LYS A 42 8.68 18.77 40.65
C LYS A 42 10.18 18.61 40.37
N GLN A 43 11.02 19.40 41.06
CA GLN A 43 12.48 19.54 40.84
C GLN A 43 13.35 18.26 40.94
N GLN A 44 12.77 17.09 41.13
CA GLN A 44 13.46 15.79 41.14
C GLN A 44 12.80 14.74 40.22
N TYR A 45 11.69 15.06 39.56
CA TYR A 45 11.01 14.13 38.66
C TYR A 45 11.67 14.13 37.29
N GLN A 46 11.94 12.94 36.74
CA GLN A 46 12.38 12.76 35.36
C GLN A 46 11.25 12.12 34.57
N PHE A 47 10.85 12.75 33.46
CA PHE A 47 9.88 12.18 32.54
C PHE A 47 10.37 10.83 32.04
N THR A 48 9.50 9.82 32.06
CA THR A 48 9.77 8.49 31.49
C THR A 48 8.62 8.14 30.56
N ASP A 49 8.95 7.75 29.35
CA ASP A 49 8.01 7.51 28.27
C ASP A 49 7.40 6.11 28.38
N TYR A 50 6.27 6.01 29.06
CA TYR A 50 5.55 4.73 29.24
C TYR A 50 5.03 4.13 27.92
N ASN A 51 4.97 4.92 26.84
CA ASN A 51 4.58 4.45 25.50
C ASN A 51 5.80 3.95 24.69
N PHE A 52 7.03 4.25 25.12
CA PHE A 52 8.27 3.73 24.53
C PHE A 52 9.35 3.54 25.62
N PRO A 53 9.12 2.60 26.56
CA PRO A 53 9.89 2.51 27.80
C PRO A 53 11.34 2.05 27.56
N PRO A 54 12.27 2.38 28.48
CA PRO A 54 13.68 1.96 28.42
C PRO A 54 13.85 0.46 28.75
N GLN A 55 13.32 -0.40 27.87
CA GLN A 55 13.21 -1.85 28.01
C GLN A 55 13.43 -2.55 26.66
N SER A 56 13.55 -3.88 26.66
CA SER A 56 13.77 -4.67 25.44
C SER A 56 12.67 -4.51 24.39
N SER A 57 11.42 -4.27 24.80
CA SER A 57 10.28 -4.06 23.89
C SER A 57 10.45 -2.89 22.93
N SER A 58 11.12 -1.81 23.36
CA SER A 58 11.45 -0.66 22.51
C SER A 58 12.69 -0.88 21.65
N LEU A 59 13.52 -1.88 21.96
CA LEU A 59 14.58 -2.33 21.06
C LEU A 59 14.00 -3.25 19.97
N SER A 60 13.20 -4.26 20.36
CA SER A 60 12.55 -5.22 19.46
C SER A 60 11.30 -5.84 20.11
N LEU A 61 10.29 -6.16 19.28
CA LEU A 61 9.17 -7.02 19.66
C LEU A 61 9.44 -8.52 19.41
N GLN A 62 10.63 -8.85 18.91
CA GLN A 62 11.12 -10.20 18.60
C GLN A 62 12.37 -10.50 19.45
N GLU A 63 13.06 -11.62 19.20
CA GLU A 63 14.38 -11.83 19.80
C GLU A 63 15.37 -10.72 19.39
N LEU A 64 16.27 -10.34 20.30
CA LEU A 64 17.27 -9.31 20.04
C LEU A 64 18.43 -9.86 19.18
N PRO A 65 18.99 -9.06 18.25
CA PRO A 65 20.26 -9.39 17.62
C PRO A 65 21.35 -9.68 18.67
N ARG A 66 22.22 -10.67 18.44
CA ARG A 66 23.26 -11.06 19.41
C ARG A 66 24.21 -9.91 19.78
N SER A 67 24.41 -8.96 18.87
CA SER A 67 25.16 -7.71 19.07
C SER A 67 24.52 -6.76 20.08
N TRP A 68 23.22 -6.90 20.33
CA TRP A 68 22.42 -6.02 21.20
C TRP A 68 22.21 -6.60 22.61
N ASN A 69 22.66 -7.83 22.87
CA ASN A 69 22.48 -8.52 24.16
C ASN A 69 23.05 -7.78 25.38
N ASN A 70 24.04 -6.91 25.18
CA ASN A 70 24.71 -6.17 26.25
C ASN A 70 24.22 -4.70 26.36
N LEU A 71 23.12 -4.33 25.69
CA LEU A 71 22.59 -2.97 25.75
C LEU A 71 22.05 -2.61 27.14
N SER A 72 22.41 -1.42 27.60
CA SER A 72 21.91 -0.79 28.82
C SER A 72 21.25 0.55 28.48
N TRP A 73 20.21 0.95 29.20
CA TRP A 73 19.56 2.25 29.00
C TRP A 73 20.08 3.27 30.01
N LYS A 74 20.40 4.48 29.54
CA LYS A 74 21.00 5.57 30.34
C LYS A 74 20.42 6.93 29.93
N ARG A 75 20.23 7.85 30.89
CA ARG A 75 19.92 9.26 30.60
C ARG A 75 21.10 9.95 29.91
N ALA A 76 20.86 11.06 29.23
CA ALA A 76 21.93 11.89 28.65
C ALA A 76 22.98 12.31 29.71
N ARG A 77 22.53 12.73 30.90
CA ARG A 77 23.37 13.04 32.09
C ARG A 77 24.15 11.86 32.69
N GLU A 78 23.95 10.63 32.19
CA GLU A 78 24.70 9.43 32.59
C GLU A 78 25.68 8.95 31.50
N ILE A 79 25.79 9.75 30.42
CA ILE A 79 26.60 9.52 29.22
C ILE A 79 27.53 10.72 28.96
N PHE A 80 27.04 11.95 29.18
CA PHE A 80 27.73 13.20 28.89
C PHE A 80 27.86 14.09 30.15
N GLU A 81 29.01 14.74 30.34
CA GLU A 81 29.26 15.67 31.46
C GLU A 81 28.63 17.06 31.23
N ASP A 82 28.67 17.54 29.99
CA ASP A 82 28.02 18.76 29.51
C ASP A 82 27.39 18.48 28.14
N TYR A 83 26.16 18.94 27.92
CA TYR A 83 25.39 18.67 26.71
C TYR A 83 24.18 19.60 26.53
N ASP A 84 23.81 19.79 25.27
CA ASP A 84 22.63 20.52 24.82
C ASP A 84 21.94 19.73 23.67
N ILE A 85 20.74 20.14 23.27
CA ILE A 85 20.02 19.57 22.11
C ILE A 85 20.89 19.68 20.85
N PHE A 86 21.49 20.84 20.57
CA PHE A 86 22.27 21.08 19.35
C PHE A 86 23.78 21.30 19.58
N ASN A 87 24.16 21.73 20.79
CA ASN A 87 25.55 21.91 21.23
C ASN A 87 26.45 22.68 20.23
N GLY A 88 25.93 23.78 19.69
CA GLY A 88 26.64 24.66 18.77
C GLY A 88 26.10 24.62 17.34
N CYS A 89 27.00 24.52 16.35
CA CYS A 89 26.64 24.56 14.93
C CYS A 89 26.37 23.15 14.41
N ILE A 90 25.08 22.81 14.21
CA ILE A 90 24.65 21.59 13.50
C ILE A 90 25.33 21.52 12.13
N GLN A 91 26.10 20.47 11.88
CA GLN A 91 26.76 20.14 10.60
C GLN A 91 26.48 18.70 10.19
N PRO A 92 26.59 18.35 8.89
CA PRO A 92 26.51 16.95 8.45
C PRO A 92 27.55 16.06 9.14
N SER A 93 28.78 16.55 9.30
CA SER A 93 29.94 15.85 9.88
C SER A 93 29.76 15.42 11.35
N ASP A 94 28.84 16.03 12.09
CA ASP A 94 28.54 15.67 13.48
C ASP A 94 27.97 14.24 13.59
N ILE A 95 27.18 13.82 12.60
CA ILE A 95 26.35 12.61 12.64
C ILE A 95 27.21 11.36 12.47
N LYS A 96 27.21 10.45 13.45
CA LYS A 96 27.95 9.18 13.39
C LYS A 96 27.05 8.01 13.78
N GLN A 97 26.81 7.11 12.81
CA GLN A 97 26.07 5.86 13.00
C GLN A 97 26.81 4.90 13.94
N GLY A 98 26.03 4.19 14.77
CA GLY A 98 26.51 3.09 15.62
C GLY A 98 26.18 1.71 15.03
N ILE A 99 25.63 0.81 15.85
CA ILE A 99 25.37 -0.60 15.48
C ILE A 99 23.98 -0.86 14.87
N LEU A 100 23.17 0.19 14.66
CA LEU A 100 21.83 0.11 14.09
C LEU A 100 21.89 0.14 12.55
N GLY A 101 21.04 -0.64 11.88
CA GLY A 101 20.93 -0.71 10.41
C GLY A 101 20.18 0.44 9.72
N ASP A 102 20.06 1.61 10.35
CA ASP A 102 19.19 2.73 9.92
C ASP A 102 19.85 3.73 8.96
N CYS A 103 20.97 3.38 8.30
CA CYS A 103 21.84 4.31 7.54
C CYS A 103 21.12 5.32 6.63
N TYR A 104 19.99 4.95 6.03
CA TYR A 104 19.14 5.79 5.18
C TYR A 104 18.56 7.00 5.92
N PHE A 105 18.25 6.86 7.21
CA PHE A 105 17.72 7.91 8.09
C PHE A 105 18.83 8.90 8.47
N LEU A 106 19.99 8.41 8.90
CA LEU A 106 21.17 9.25 9.20
C LEU A 106 21.76 9.94 7.95
N CYS A 107 21.64 9.28 6.78
CA CYS A 107 21.90 9.88 5.47
C CYS A 107 20.92 11.04 5.16
N ALA A 108 19.61 10.85 5.40
CA ALA A 108 18.63 11.92 5.26
C ALA A 108 18.89 13.08 6.23
N LEU A 109 19.25 12.80 7.50
CA LEU A 109 19.65 13.84 8.45
C LEU A 109 20.92 14.58 8.01
N SER A 110 21.87 13.90 7.35
CA SER A 110 23.12 14.51 6.86
C SER A 110 22.86 15.64 5.86
N VAL A 111 21.94 15.46 4.91
CA VAL A 111 21.59 16.51 3.94
C VAL A 111 20.65 17.58 4.52
N ILE A 112 19.82 17.23 5.49
CA ILE A 112 18.99 18.21 6.21
C ILE A 112 19.87 19.12 7.08
N ALA A 113 20.96 18.59 7.65
CA ALA A 113 21.93 19.34 8.46
C ALA A 113 22.71 20.42 7.68
N GLU A 114 22.82 20.31 6.34
CA GLU A 114 23.37 21.40 5.50
C GLU A 114 22.57 22.70 5.60
N LYS A 115 21.32 22.62 6.07
CA LYS A 115 20.44 23.76 6.36
C LYS A 115 19.92 23.62 7.78
N CYS A 116 20.77 23.89 8.77
CA CYS A 116 20.50 23.67 10.21
C CYS A 116 19.09 24.10 10.72
N GLU A 117 18.48 25.16 10.17
CA GLU A 117 17.10 25.56 10.50
C GLU A 117 16.04 24.50 10.13
N LEU A 118 16.28 23.68 9.10
CA LEU A 118 15.45 22.52 8.75
C LEU A 118 15.52 21.39 9.79
N VAL A 119 16.60 21.31 10.57
CA VAL A 119 16.72 20.43 11.74
C VAL A 119 16.03 21.09 12.93
N LYS A 120 16.39 22.33 13.29
CA LYS A 120 15.86 23.04 14.47
C LYS A 120 14.33 23.10 14.49
N ARG A 121 13.70 23.38 13.34
CA ARG A 121 12.23 23.46 13.22
C ARG A 121 11.51 22.16 13.61
N LEU A 122 12.20 21.01 13.59
CA LEU A 122 11.64 19.71 13.99
C LEU A 122 11.51 19.60 15.51
N PHE A 123 12.16 20.45 16.31
CA PHE A 123 12.06 20.40 17.78
C PHE A 123 10.98 21.36 18.27
N HIS A 124 10.04 20.87 19.10
CA HIS A 124 8.96 21.70 19.65
C HIS A 124 9.50 22.85 20.53
N ASN A 125 10.60 22.58 21.25
CA ASN A 125 11.41 23.57 21.95
C ASN A 125 12.89 23.30 21.61
N SER A 126 13.66 24.38 21.41
CA SER A 126 15.10 24.33 21.11
C SER A 126 16.00 24.49 22.35
N GLU A 127 15.42 24.48 23.55
CA GLU A 127 16.11 24.71 24.82
C GLU A 127 16.06 23.44 25.70
N MET A 128 17.14 23.20 26.44
CA MET A 128 17.23 22.14 27.45
C MET A 128 16.24 22.34 28.60
N ASN A 129 15.83 21.23 29.24
CA ASN A 129 14.98 21.25 30.42
C ASN A 129 15.36 20.17 31.44
N ASP A 130 15.19 20.48 32.73
CA ASP A 130 15.59 19.64 33.85
C ASP A 130 14.84 18.30 33.94
N TYR A 131 13.75 18.13 33.19
CA TYR A 131 12.83 16.98 33.31
C TYR A 131 13.17 15.81 32.39
N GLY A 132 14.09 15.98 31.43
CA GLY A 132 14.36 14.94 30.42
C GLY A 132 13.17 14.68 29.49
N LEU A 133 12.40 15.73 29.17
CA LEU A 133 11.18 15.67 28.35
C LEU A 133 11.41 16.42 27.03
N TYR A 134 11.24 15.73 25.90
CA TYR A 134 11.44 16.30 24.56
C TYR A 134 10.26 15.98 23.64
N ALA A 135 10.06 16.78 22.60
CA ALA A 135 9.11 16.48 21.53
C ALA A 135 9.66 16.94 20.18
N VAL A 136 9.53 16.08 19.18
CA VAL A 136 9.95 16.34 17.80
C VAL A 136 8.84 16.09 16.80
N TRP A 137 8.87 16.80 15.68
CA TRP A 137 7.83 16.81 14.65
C TRP A 137 8.25 15.97 13.45
N LEU A 138 7.41 15.01 13.08
CA LEU A 138 7.60 14.13 11.93
C LEU A 138 6.35 14.15 11.03
N ASN A 139 6.53 14.08 9.71
CA ASN A 139 5.44 13.98 8.73
C ASN A 139 4.97 12.53 8.54
N ILE A 140 4.41 11.95 9.60
CA ILE A 140 3.95 10.56 9.62
C ILE A 140 2.77 10.41 8.65
N ASN A 141 2.97 9.61 7.59
CA ASN A 141 1.93 9.22 6.63
C ASN A 141 1.15 10.39 6.00
N GLY A 142 1.74 11.59 5.95
CA GLY A 142 1.14 12.79 5.35
C GLY A 142 0.52 13.76 6.36
N GLU A 143 0.66 13.52 7.66
CA GLU A 143 0.24 14.42 8.73
C GLU A 143 1.46 14.79 9.60
N TRP A 144 1.50 16.01 10.13
CA TRP A 144 2.59 16.42 11.02
C TRP A 144 2.23 16.14 12.46
N THR A 145 2.99 15.24 13.08
CA THR A 145 2.72 14.70 14.41
C THR A 145 3.85 15.06 15.36
N SER A 146 3.50 15.55 16.55
CA SER A 146 4.44 15.69 17.66
C SER A 146 4.69 14.31 18.27
N VAL A 147 5.95 13.95 18.45
CA VAL A 147 6.38 12.70 19.06
C VAL A 147 7.15 13.04 20.34
N VAL A 148 6.46 12.93 21.47
CA VAL A 148 7.05 13.09 22.81
C VAL A 148 7.98 11.91 23.11
N VAL A 149 9.17 12.17 23.65
CA VAL A 149 10.16 11.16 24.08
C VAL A 149 10.91 11.61 25.34
N ASP A 150 11.47 10.67 26.08
CA ASP A 150 12.48 10.94 27.13
C ASP A 150 13.93 10.80 26.62
N ASP A 151 14.93 11.15 27.44
CA ASP A 151 16.37 11.05 27.12
C ASP A 151 17.05 9.73 27.55
N TYR A 152 16.32 8.63 27.79
CA TYR A 152 16.97 7.32 27.91
C TYR A 152 17.46 6.82 26.54
N PHE A 153 18.74 6.52 26.41
CA PHE A 153 19.34 6.00 25.17
C PHE A 153 20.00 4.62 25.37
N PRO A 154 19.91 3.70 24.38
CA PRO A 154 20.62 2.42 24.41
C PRO A 154 22.13 2.61 24.29
N CYS A 155 22.88 1.99 25.19
CA CYS A 155 24.32 2.17 25.37
C CYS A 155 25.07 0.84 25.53
N ILE A 156 26.29 0.79 24.99
CA ILE A 156 27.31 -0.24 25.27
C ILE A 156 28.48 0.47 25.96
N ASP A 157 29.03 -0.12 27.03
CA ASP A 157 30.20 0.40 27.76
C ASP A 157 30.13 1.89 28.17
N ASN A 158 28.92 2.34 28.53
CA ASN A 158 28.57 3.75 28.84
C ASN A 158 28.65 4.73 27.67
N GLN A 159 28.60 4.27 26.42
CA GLN A 159 28.54 5.10 25.21
C GLN A 159 27.29 4.79 24.38
N PRO A 160 26.71 5.76 23.64
CA PRO A 160 25.57 5.52 22.75
C PRO A 160 25.87 4.39 21.76
N ALA A 161 24.96 3.42 21.67
CA ALA A 161 25.16 2.23 20.84
C ALA A 161 24.67 2.43 19.39
N PHE A 162 23.63 3.25 19.21
CA PHE A 162 23.04 3.58 17.91
C PHE A 162 23.63 4.91 17.43
N SER A 163 22.84 5.87 16.93
CA SER A 163 23.38 7.17 16.54
C SER A 163 24.08 7.92 17.69
N ARG A 164 24.98 8.81 17.30
CA ARG A 164 25.50 9.90 18.14
C ARG A 164 25.81 11.11 17.27
N ALA A 165 25.82 12.29 17.88
CA ALA A 165 26.25 13.53 17.24
C ALA A 165 26.89 14.47 18.26
N ASN A 166 27.30 15.65 17.79
CA ASN A 166 27.44 16.80 18.67
C ASN A 166 26.02 17.28 19.09
N GLY A 167 25.72 17.20 20.38
CA GLY A 167 24.37 17.41 20.92
C GLY A 167 23.41 16.22 20.75
N LEU A 168 22.28 16.25 21.46
CA LEU A 168 21.31 15.15 21.50
C LEU A 168 20.42 15.00 20.25
N TRP A 169 20.40 15.98 19.35
CA TRP A 169 19.37 16.10 18.30
C TRP A 169 19.20 14.86 17.42
N VAL A 170 20.29 14.21 16.97
CA VAL A 170 20.20 12.97 16.17
C VAL A 170 19.58 11.83 16.99
N MET A 171 20.06 11.63 18.22
CA MET A 171 19.61 10.56 19.11
C MET A 171 18.12 10.71 19.47
N LEU A 172 17.65 11.95 19.64
CA LEU A 172 16.23 12.27 19.87
C LEU A 172 15.37 12.01 18.62
N LEU A 173 15.86 12.35 17.42
CA LEU A 173 15.15 12.10 16.16
C LEU A 173 15.10 10.61 15.80
N GLU A 174 16.22 9.89 15.96
CA GLU A 174 16.32 8.43 15.78
C GLU A 174 15.37 7.71 16.74
N LYS A 175 15.38 8.07 18.02
CA LYS A 175 14.45 7.53 19.02
C LYS A 175 12.99 7.82 18.70
N ALA A 176 12.66 9.02 18.28
CA ALA A 176 11.29 9.37 17.90
C ALA A 176 10.82 8.60 16.65
N TYR A 177 11.69 8.43 15.66
CA TYR A 177 11.40 7.61 14.48
C TYR A 177 11.21 6.13 14.87
N ALA A 178 12.08 5.59 15.73
CA ALA A 178 11.92 4.25 16.30
C ALA A 178 10.61 4.09 17.09
N LYS A 179 10.20 5.09 17.88
CA LYS A 179 8.91 5.12 18.58
C LYS A 179 7.72 5.08 17.62
N VAL A 180 7.75 5.86 16.54
CA VAL A 180 6.70 5.86 15.50
C VAL A 180 6.52 4.48 14.87
N TYR A 181 7.61 3.76 14.65
CA TYR A 181 7.59 2.39 14.11
C TYR A 181 7.57 1.29 15.19
N GLY A 182 7.42 1.66 16.47
CA GLY A 182 7.21 0.76 17.60
C GLY A 182 8.45 0.08 18.18
N SER A 183 9.60 0.09 17.50
CA SER A 183 10.89 -0.34 18.06
C SER A 183 12.07 0.11 17.19
N TYR A 184 13.29 0.14 17.74
CA TYR A 184 14.51 0.42 16.98
C TYR A 184 14.77 -0.61 15.87
N LEU A 185 14.51 -1.90 16.10
CA LEU A 185 14.69 -2.93 15.07
C LEU A 185 13.77 -2.71 13.85
N ASN A 186 12.59 -2.12 14.05
CA ASN A 186 11.66 -1.82 12.97
C ASN A 186 12.11 -0.66 12.06
N ILE A 187 13.18 0.07 12.41
CA ILE A 187 13.78 1.13 11.57
C ILE A 187 15.12 0.71 10.93
N GLU A 188 15.50 -0.58 11.01
CA GLU A 188 16.60 -1.10 10.19
C GLU A 188 16.18 -1.23 8.71
N GLY A 189 17.04 -0.73 7.81
CA GLY A 189 16.80 -0.74 6.36
C GLY A 189 15.73 0.25 5.89
N GLY A 190 15.97 0.90 4.75
CA GLY A 190 15.02 1.86 4.19
C GLY A 190 15.57 2.70 3.04
N ASN A 191 14.72 3.59 2.52
CA ASN A 191 15.04 4.48 1.42
C ASN A 191 15.25 5.92 1.96
N PRO A 192 16.39 6.58 1.66
CA PRO A 192 16.71 7.89 2.24
C PRO A 192 15.79 9.01 1.74
N ALA A 193 15.22 8.88 0.53
CA ALA A 193 14.24 9.84 0.00
C ALA A 193 12.93 9.82 0.80
N ILE A 194 12.50 8.64 1.26
CA ILE A 194 11.35 8.47 2.15
C ILE A 194 11.62 9.11 3.52
N ALA A 195 12.80 8.86 4.12
CA ALA A 195 13.20 9.49 5.37
C ALA A 195 13.26 11.03 5.25
N MET A 196 13.85 11.57 4.17
CA MET A 196 13.85 13.01 3.92
C MET A 196 12.43 13.57 3.85
N ARG A 197 11.48 12.90 3.20
CA ARG A 197 10.07 13.32 3.16
C ARG A 197 9.41 13.26 4.54
N ASP A 198 9.62 12.17 5.29
CA ASP A 198 9.07 12.04 6.65
C ASP A 198 9.66 13.09 7.61
N LEU A 199 10.88 13.58 7.35
CA LEU A 199 11.54 14.67 8.10
C LEU A 199 11.27 16.08 7.56
N THR A 200 10.58 16.23 6.41
CA THR A 200 10.45 17.56 5.77
C THR A 200 9.07 17.93 5.26
N GLY A 201 8.17 16.97 5.05
CA GLY A 201 6.91 17.13 4.33
C GLY A 201 7.06 17.38 2.82
N ALA A 202 8.26 17.61 2.31
CA ALA A 202 8.47 17.82 0.88
C ALA A 202 8.36 16.50 0.10
N PRO A 203 7.82 16.52 -1.13
CA PRO A 203 7.74 15.32 -1.97
C PRO A 203 9.13 14.89 -2.41
N TYR A 204 9.25 13.59 -2.68
CA TYR A 204 10.51 12.95 -3.06
C TYR A 204 10.40 12.21 -4.39
N GLU A 205 11.54 12.00 -5.03
CA GLU A 205 11.69 11.12 -6.19
C GLU A 205 12.91 10.22 -5.96
N ASN A 206 12.86 9.00 -6.51
CA ASN A 206 14.04 8.16 -6.68
C ASN A 206 14.38 8.10 -8.17
N LYS A 207 15.64 8.35 -8.52
CA LYS A 207 16.14 8.29 -9.88
C LYS A 207 17.25 7.26 -9.99
N GLU A 208 16.95 6.15 -10.66
CA GLU A 208 17.94 5.18 -11.10
C GLU A 208 18.98 5.82 -12.03
N ASN A 209 20.20 5.32 -11.93
CA ASN A 209 21.35 5.66 -12.77
C ASN A 209 21.04 5.51 -14.28
N GLY A 210 21.58 6.42 -15.11
CA GLY A 210 21.35 6.47 -16.57
C GLY A 210 22.67 6.66 -17.35
N SER A 211 22.65 7.40 -18.45
CA SER A 211 23.90 7.85 -19.08
C SER A 211 24.61 8.90 -18.20
N ALA A 212 25.93 9.05 -18.36
CA ALA A 212 26.71 9.98 -17.54
C ALA A 212 26.34 11.46 -17.76
N GLN A 213 25.84 11.82 -18.94
CA GLN A 213 25.37 13.17 -19.25
C GLN A 213 23.99 13.41 -18.60
N GLU A 214 22.98 12.62 -18.96
CA GLU A 214 21.61 12.81 -18.47
C GLU A 214 21.50 12.71 -16.94
N PHE A 215 22.28 11.82 -16.32
CA PHE A 215 22.28 11.66 -14.88
C PHE A 215 22.98 12.82 -14.17
N TRP A 216 24.10 13.32 -14.71
CA TRP A 216 24.75 14.52 -14.17
C TRP A 216 23.83 15.73 -14.30
N ASP A 217 23.24 15.96 -15.47
CA ASP A 217 22.36 17.09 -15.72
C ASP A 217 21.14 17.07 -14.80
N TYR A 218 20.59 15.88 -14.49
CA TYR A 218 19.53 15.72 -13.49
C TYR A 218 20.04 16.02 -12.05
N CYS A 219 21.25 15.60 -11.69
CA CYS A 219 21.83 15.96 -10.39
C CYS A 219 22.02 17.48 -10.26
N GLU A 220 22.63 18.11 -11.26
CA GLU A 220 22.94 19.54 -11.32
C GLU A 220 21.64 20.39 -11.25
N GLN A 221 20.62 20.04 -12.05
CA GLN A 221 19.31 20.74 -12.07
C GLN A 221 18.50 20.64 -10.77
N ASN A 222 18.70 19.58 -9.97
CA ASN A 222 18.04 19.46 -8.65
C ASN A 222 18.88 20.14 -7.55
N HIS A 223 20.21 20.04 -7.60
CA HIS A 223 21.12 20.74 -6.69
C HIS A 223 21.01 22.27 -6.82
N ASP A 224 20.92 22.79 -8.05
CA ASP A 224 20.74 24.23 -8.32
C ASP A 224 19.39 24.79 -7.85
N GLN A 225 18.36 23.94 -7.76
CA GLN A 225 17.08 24.30 -7.10
C GLN A 225 17.17 24.25 -5.57
N GLY A 226 18.32 23.88 -5.01
CA GLY A 226 18.54 23.71 -3.58
C GLY A 226 17.85 22.47 -3.00
N PHE A 227 17.54 21.46 -3.82
CA PHE A 227 16.97 20.19 -3.33
C PHE A 227 18.04 19.33 -2.65
N LEU A 228 17.61 18.48 -1.72
CA LEU A 228 18.50 17.60 -0.98
C LEU A 228 18.70 16.29 -1.75
N LEU A 229 19.95 15.85 -1.87
CA LEU A 229 20.36 14.73 -2.71
C LEU A 229 21.02 13.64 -1.88
N THR A 230 20.48 12.44 -1.97
CA THR A 230 21.02 11.24 -1.30
C THR A 230 21.28 10.16 -2.34
N ALA A 231 22.20 9.27 -2.09
CA ALA A 231 22.57 8.16 -2.97
C ALA A 231 22.52 6.84 -2.21
N TYR A 232 22.40 5.75 -2.96
CA TYR A 232 22.47 4.39 -2.41
C TYR A 232 23.28 3.49 -3.34
N THR A 233 24.14 2.68 -2.72
CA THR A 233 24.90 1.65 -3.42
C THR A 233 23.98 0.54 -3.91
N LYS A 234 24.47 -0.29 -4.85
CA LYS A 234 23.72 -1.45 -5.32
C LYS A 234 23.51 -2.46 -4.18
N GLU A 235 22.38 -3.14 -4.19
CA GLU A 235 22.11 -4.26 -3.30
C GLU A 235 23.14 -5.38 -3.51
N ALA A 236 23.48 -6.08 -2.42
CA ALA A 236 24.42 -7.19 -2.40
C ALA A 236 24.02 -8.19 -1.30
N GLU A 237 24.49 -9.44 -1.42
CA GLU A 237 24.23 -10.49 -0.42
C GLU A 237 24.80 -10.17 0.97
N LEU A 238 25.82 -9.31 1.03
CA LEU A 238 26.44 -8.83 2.27
C LEU A 238 26.28 -7.30 2.37
N VAL A 239 25.20 -6.87 3.02
CA VAL A 239 24.94 -5.46 3.35
C VAL A 239 26.01 -4.96 4.32
N ASN A 240 26.42 -3.70 4.17
CA ASN A 240 27.50 -3.04 4.93
C ASN A 240 28.88 -3.71 4.81
N HIS A 241 29.11 -4.55 3.80
CA HIS A 241 30.44 -5.05 3.47
C HIS A 241 31.24 -3.95 2.73
N GLU A 242 32.39 -3.55 3.28
CA GLU A 242 33.33 -2.63 2.64
C GLU A 242 34.06 -3.33 1.48
N ASN A 243 34.09 -2.74 0.29
CA ASN A 243 34.91 -3.24 -0.81
C ASN A 243 36.36 -2.71 -0.75
N GLU A 244 37.25 -3.23 -1.60
CA GLU A 244 38.67 -2.81 -1.65
C GLU A 244 38.88 -1.29 -1.89
N LEU A 245 37.86 -0.61 -2.40
CA LEU A 245 37.84 0.83 -2.69
C LEU A 245 37.10 1.64 -1.59
N GLY A 246 36.76 1.04 -0.46
CA GLY A 246 36.19 1.72 0.71
C GLY A 246 34.69 2.04 0.63
N LEU A 247 33.95 1.44 -0.31
CA LEU A 247 32.49 1.58 -0.38
C LEU A 247 31.80 0.37 0.25
N LEU A 248 30.91 0.67 1.20
CA LEU A 248 29.95 -0.24 1.82
C LEU A 248 28.80 -0.56 0.84
N ALA A 249 28.49 -1.84 0.63
CA ALA A 249 27.37 -2.29 -0.22
C ALA A 249 26.00 -2.26 0.50
N GLY A 250 24.91 -2.04 -0.24
CA GLY A 250 23.55 -1.88 0.33
C GLY A 250 23.36 -0.65 1.25
N HIS A 251 24.33 0.27 1.25
CA HIS A 251 24.44 1.42 2.17
C HIS A 251 24.08 2.75 1.51
N ALA A 252 23.61 3.71 2.31
CA ALA A 252 23.18 5.04 1.89
C ALA A 252 24.20 6.13 2.21
N TYR A 253 24.38 7.09 1.28
CA TYR A 253 25.36 8.17 1.35
C TYR A 253 24.69 9.51 1.00
N ALA A 254 25.04 10.60 1.65
CA ALA A 254 24.57 11.93 1.27
C ALA A 254 25.40 12.48 0.08
N ILE A 255 24.79 13.28 -0.79
CA ILE A 255 25.47 14.09 -1.81
C ILE A 255 25.37 15.55 -1.36
N LEU A 256 26.49 16.12 -0.90
CA LEU A 256 26.55 17.47 -0.34
C LEU A 256 26.82 18.53 -1.43
N LYS A 257 27.71 18.23 -2.37
CA LYS A 257 28.16 19.19 -3.41
C LYS A 257 28.38 18.53 -4.75
N LEU A 258 28.16 19.28 -5.83
CA LEU A 258 28.55 18.92 -7.19
C LEU A 258 29.60 19.92 -7.70
N ALA A 259 30.61 19.46 -8.43
CA ALA A 259 31.64 20.32 -9.00
C ALA A 259 32.14 19.84 -10.37
N ASN A 260 32.38 20.81 -11.26
CA ASN A 260 33.18 20.63 -12.47
C ASN A 260 34.61 21.12 -12.15
N VAL A 261 35.58 20.20 -12.09
CA VAL A 261 36.95 20.45 -11.62
C VAL A 261 37.96 20.10 -12.70
N GLN A 262 39.00 20.91 -12.84
CA GLN A 262 40.12 20.64 -13.75
C GLN A 262 41.14 19.73 -13.06
N ASP A 263 41.46 18.59 -13.67
CA ASP A 263 42.46 17.65 -13.17
C ASP A 263 43.90 18.12 -13.45
N SER A 264 44.87 17.39 -12.91
CA SER A 264 46.31 17.63 -13.12
C SER A 264 46.77 17.52 -14.59
N ASN A 265 45.92 17.05 -15.51
CA ASN A 265 46.17 16.96 -16.96
C ASN A 265 45.43 18.05 -17.77
N ASN A 266 44.77 18.99 -17.08
CA ASN A 266 43.88 20.02 -17.65
C ASN A 266 42.57 19.49 -18.27
N LYS A 267 42.14 18.26 -17.93
CA LYS A 267 40.83 17.73 -18.31
C LYS A 267 39.78 18.22 -17.30
N ILE A 268 38.62 18.66 -17.79
CA ILE A 268 37.45 18.91 -16.94
C ILE A 268 36.82 17.56 -16.55
N CYS A 269 36.69 17.34 -15.24
CA CYS A 269 36.05 16.19 -14.62
C CYS A 269 34.84 16.64 -13.79
N ARG A 270 33.81 15.79 -13.76
CA ARG A 270 32.60 15.98 -12.95
C ARG A 270 32.73 15.13 -11.70
N ILE A 271 32.73 15.78 -10.54
CA ILE A 271 32.92 15.13 -9.25
C ILE A 271 31.82 15.55 -8.27
N MET A 272 31.50 14.66 -7.34
CA MET A 272 30.50 14.89 -6.30
C MET A 272 31.09 14.62 -4.92
N GLN A 273 30.77 15.49 -3.96
CA GLN A 273 31.14 15.30 -2.57
C GLN A 273 30.10 14.42 -1.90
N MET A 274 30.52 13.20 -1.57
CA MET A 274 29.73 12.21 -0.88
C MET A 274 29.95 12.31 0.63
N ARG A 275 29.00 11.82 1.42
CA ARG A 275 29.20 11.57 2.85
C ARG A 275 28.63 10.24 3.30
N ASN A 276 29.47 9.44 3.95
CA ASN A 276 29.09 8.24 4.68
C ASN A 276 28.52 8.62 6.07
N PRO A 277 27.28 8.24 6.43
CA PRO A 277 26.70 8.53 7.76
C PRO A 277 27.41 7.83 8.94
N TRP A 278 28.34 6.91 8.68
CA TRP A 278 29.23 6.35 9.72
C TRP A 278 30.22 7.38 10.29
N GLY A 279 30.49 8.46 9.55
CA GLY A 279 31.48 9.47 9.93
C GLY A 279 32.93 8.94 9.93
N ARG A 280 33.18 8.00 9.00
CA ARG A 280 34.42 7.27 8.67
C ARG A 280 34.14 6.34 7.47
N VAL A 281 35.15 5.63 6.97
CA VAL A 281 35.12 4.65 5.86
C VAL A 281 34.73 5.31 4.54
N GLU A 282 35.76 5.55 3.74
CA GLU A 282 35.76 6.48 2.61
C GLU A 282 36.28 5.85 1.32
N TRP A 283 35.89 6.45 0.19
CA TRP A 283 36.35 6.07 -1.13
C TRP A 283 37.88 6.19 -1.27
N LYS A 284 38.52 5.12 -1.74
CA LYS A 284 39.98 5.00 -1.92
C LYS A 284 40.44 5.13 -3.38
N GLY A 285 39.49 5.40 -4.29
CA GLY A 285 39.74 5.50 -5.73
C GLY A 285 39.97 6.93 -6.23
N ASP A 286 39.59 7.19 -7.48
CA ASP A 286 39.83 8.48 -8.11
C ASP A 286 39.06 9.63 -7.45
N TRP A 287 39.77 10.72 -7.13
CA TRP A 287 39.30 11.89 -6.36
C TRP A 287 39.12 11.72 -4.84
N CYS A 288 39.52 10.58 -4.26
CA CYS A 288 39.75 10.51 -2.81
C CYS A 288 40.71 11.60 -2.32
N ASP A 289 40.75 11.85 -1.02
CA ASP A 289 41.32 13.08 -0.48
C ASP A 289 42.87 13.07 -0.52
N SER A 290 43.49 11.89 -0.57
CA SER A 290 44.89 11.65 -0.92
C SER A 290 45.17 11.46 -2.43
N SER A 291 44.16 11.59 -3.30
CA SER A 291 44.28 11.34 -4.75
C SER A 291 45.21 12.30 -5.48
N LYS A 292 46.03 11.75 -6.37
CA LYS A 292 46.97 12.49 -7.26
C LYS A 292 46.29 13.23 -8.42
N LYS A 293 44.95 13.14 -8.57
CA LYS A 293 44.18 13.96 -9.52
C LYS A 293 43.95 15.39 -9.02
N TRP A 294 43.98 15.58 -7.71
CA TRP A 294 43.97 16.90 -7.10
C TRP A 294 45.24 17.68 -7.42
N THR A 295 45.10 18.99 -7.48
CA THR A 295 46.21 19.96 -7.47
C THR A 295 46.13 20.75 -6.16
N GLU A 296 47.23 21.36 -5.71
CA GLU A 296 47.21 22.22 -4.51
C GLU A 296 46.13 23.31 -4.59
N GLN A 297 45.95 23.91 -5.78
CA GLN A 297 44.90 24.90 -6.03
C GLN A 297 43.50 24.29 -5.88
N THR A 298 43.25 23.08 -6.43
CA THR A 298 41.93 22.46 -6.35
C THR A 298 41.63 21.87 -4.96
N LYS A 299 42.62 21.36 -4.22
CA LYS A 299 42.45 21.01 -2.80
C LYS A 299 42.00 22.21 -1.96
N GLN A 300 42.70 23.34 -2.10
CA GLN A 300 42.37 24.57 -1.39
C GLN A 300 41.02 25.16 -1.81
N GLN A 301 40.64 25.04 -3.09
CA GLN A 301 39.36 25.53 -3.60
C GLN A 301 38.15 24.75 -3.06
N TYR A 302 38.30 23.45 -2.79
CA TYR A 302 37.20 22.56 -2.38
C TYR A 302 37.26 22.12 -0.91
N SER A 303 38.22 22.63 -0.13
CA SER A 303 38.48 22.25 1.27
C SER A 303 38.67 20.74 1.43
N VAL A 304 39.59 20.17 0.64
CA VAL A 304 39.95 18.75 0.67
C VAL A 304 41.03 18.54 1.73
N GLU A 305 40.69 17.81 2.81
CA GLU A 305 41.59 17.44 3.90
C GLU A 305 41.68 15.92 4.02
N ASP A 306 42.86 15.40 4.35
CA ASP A 306 43.17 13.95 4.36
C ASP A 306 42.83 13.34 5.73
N ASN A 307 41.52 13.30 6.06
CA ASN A 307 40.97 12.90 7.36
C ASN A 307 39.84 11.86 7.18
N ASP A 308 39.84 10.75 7.93
CA ASP A 308 38.74 9.76 7.97
C ASP A 308 37.54 10.32 8.77
N ASP A 309 36.74 11.19 8.15
CA ASP A 309 35.54 11.84 8.71
C ASP A 309 34.21 11.41 8.04
N GLY A 310 34.32 10.62 6.97
CA GLY A 310 33.26 10.10 6.14
C GLY A 310 32.96 10.92 4.89
N ILE A 311 33.61 12.07 4.65
CA ILE A 311 33.33 12.99 3.54
C ILE A 311 34.43 12.92 2.48
N PHE A 312 34.11 12.33 1.33
CA PHE A 312 35.05 12.13 0.22
C PHE A 312 34.49 12.66 -1.10
N TRP A 313 35.35 12.90 -2.09
CA TRP A 313 34.92 13.17 -3.47
C TRP A 313 35.09 11.95 -4.37
N MET A 314 34.22 11.79 -5.36
CA MET A 314 34.36 10.78 -6.41
C MET A 314 33.88 11.28 -7.78
N SER A 315 34.33 10.65 -8.86
CA SER A 315 33.87 10.99 -10.22
C SER A 315 32.44 10.47 -10.51
N ILE A 316 31.76 11.10 -11.47
CA ILE A 316 30.49 10.57 -11.99
C ILE A 316 30.66 9.21 -12.67
N GLU A 317 31.82 8.94 -13.30
CA GLU A 317 32.12 7.63 -13.89
C GLU A 317 32.20 6.52 -12.82
N ASP A 318 32.86 6.79 -11.70
CA ASP A 318 32.97 5.86 -10.56
C ASP A 318 31.62 5.71 -9.86
N PHE A 319 30.93 6.82 -9.57
CA PHE A 319 29.59 6.79 -8.97
C PHE A 319 28.67 5.85 -9.73
N ARG A 320 28.63 5.97 -11.06
CA ARG A 320 27.77 5.13 -11.92
C ARG A 320 28.16 3.65 -11.92
N THR A 321 29.37 3.31 -11.48
CA THR A 321 29.85 1.93 -11.37
C THR A 321 29.35 1.27 -10.08
N PHE A 322 29.34 1.97 -8.94
CA PHE A 322 28.99 1.40 -7.63
C PHE A 322 27.57 1.71 -7.14
N PHE A 323 26.99 2.85 -7.55
CA PHE A 323 25.69 3.31 -7.08
C PHE A 323 24.54 2.90 -8.01
N ALA A 324 23.37 2.64 -7.41
CA ALA A 324 22.15 2.26 -8.14
C ALA A 324 21.34 3.49 -8.59
N GLY A 325 21.30 4.53 -7.76
CA GLY A 325 20.57 5.75 -8.04
C GLY A 325 20.68 6.78 -6.92
N ILE A 326 19.84 7.81 -7.01
CA ILE A 326 19.70 8.87 -6.00
C ILE A 326 18.25 9.04 -5.53
N GLY A 327 18.10 9.43 -4.28
CA GLY A 327 16.88 9.98 -3.70
C GLY A 327 16.95 11.51 -3.67
N VAL A 328 15.96 12.17 -4.24
CA VAL A 328 15.82 13.65 -4.29
C VAL A 328 14.66 14.07 -3.38
N CYS A 329 14.87 15.04 -2.49
CA CYS A 329 13.79 15.69 -1.75
C CYS A 329 13.60 17.15 -2.21
N LYS A 330 12.41 17.45 -2.75
CA LYS A 330 12.08 18.73 -3.41
C LYS A 330 11.72 19.85 -2.42
N ILE A 331 12.50 19.98 -1.34
CA ILE A 331 12.32 20.97 -0.27
C ILE A 331 12.49 22.41 -0.79
N LYS A 332 11.54 23.28 -0.44
CA LYS A 332 11.54 24.72 -0.72
C LYS A 332 11.14 25.48 0.55
N ASN A 333 12.00 26.42 0.98
CA ASN A 333 11.93 27.04 2.32
C ASN A 333 10.66 27.87 2.55
N ASP A 334 10.02 28.34 1.48
CA ASP A 334 8.88 29.25 1.46
C ASP A 334 7.52 28.55 1.23
N TYR A 335 7.52 27.25 0.94
CA TYR A 335 6.30 26.48 0.64
C TYR A 335 5.53 26.11 1.92
N ILE A 336 4.20 26.21 1.82
CA ILE A 336 3.20 25.91 2.85
C ILE A 336 2.78 24.45 2.72
N TYR A 337 2.59 23.75 3.85
CA TYR A 337 2.12 22.36 3.89
C TYR A 337 0.74 22.30 4.55
N ASN A 338 -0.25 21.75 3.85
CA ASN A 338 -1.58 21.48 4.41
C ASN A 338 -1.94 20.00 4.23
N SER A 339 -2.79 19.44 5.09
CA SER A 339 -3.24 18.04 5.02
C SER A 339 -4.72 17.89 5.37
N ILE A 340 -5.35 16.83 4.86
CA ILE A 340 -6.70 16.43 5.23
C ILE A 340 -6.84 14.90 5.12
N GLN A 341 -7.26 14.25 6.21
CA GLN A 341 -7.58 12.81 6.19
C GLN A 341 -8.70 12.54 5.18
N CYS A 342 -8.46 11.65 4.23
CA CYS A 342 -9.47 11.14 3.31
C CYS A 342 -10.39 10.13 4.02
N GLN A 343 -11.70 10.33 3.84
CA GLN A 343 -12.71 9.33 4.18
C GLN A 343 -13.16 8.73 2.86
N LEU A 344 -12.69 7.53 2.58
CA LEU A 344 -13.08 6.77 1.41
C LEU A 344 -14.50 6.24 1.61
N ASN A 345 -15.35 6.37 0.59
CA ASN A 345 -16.69 5.79 0.60
C ASN A 345 -16.66 4.28 0.32
N GLU A 346 -17.83 3.63 0.30
CA GLU A 346 -18.00 2.19 0.02
C GLU A 346 -17.41 1.74 -1.35
N ASN A 347 -17.21 2.68 -2.28
CA ASN A 347 -16.59 2.43 -3.58
C ASN A 347 -15.08 2.75 -3.60
N ASN A 348 -14.49 2.98 -2.42
CA ASN A 348 -13.09 3.36 -2.20
C ASN A 348 -12.69 4.69 -2.86
N CYS A 349 -13.63 5.63 -2.94
CA CYS A 349 -13.41 6.94 -3.54
C CYS A 349 -13.56 8.09 -2.52
N CYS A 350 -12.84 9.20 -2.75
CA CYS A 350 -13.01 10.46 -2.02
C CYS A 350 -12.96 11.66 -2.99
N ILE A 351 -13.56 12.79 -2.60
CA ILE A 351 -13.54 14.05 -3.36
C ILE A 351 -13.15 15.19 -2.41
N ILE A 352 -12.08 15.91 -2.75
CA ILE A 352 -11.58 17.05 -1.98
C ILE A 352 -11.68 18.32 -2.84
N HIS A 353 -12.31 19.36 -2.31
CA HIS A 353 -12.24 20.72 -2.83
C HIS A 353 -10.88 21.33 -2.52
N LEU A 354 -10.31 22.03 -3.50
CA LEU A 354 -9.10 22.82 -3.37
C LEU A 354 -9.37 24.25 -3.85
N ASP A 355 -9.31 25.21 -2.92
CA ASP A 355 -9.36 26.64 -3.25
C ASP A 355 -7.94 27.21 -3.34
N MET A 356 -7.56 27.65 -4.54
CA MET A 356 -6.32 28.37 -4.81
C MET A 356 -6.57 29.87 -4.73
N VAL A 357 -6.08 30.52 -3.66
CA VAL A 357 -6.29 31.97 -3.39
C VAL A 357 -5.49 32.85 -4.36
N GLU A 358 -4.34 32.35 -4.80
CA GLU A 358 -3.39 32.95 -5.73
C GLU A 358 -2.90 31.88 -6.73
N ASP A 359 -2.26 32.31 -7.82
CA ASP A 359 -1.49 31.42 -8.68
C ASP A 359 -0.36 30.75 -7.87
N SER A 360 -0.18 29.43 -8.02
CA SER A 360 0.80 28.68 -7.24
C SER A 360 1.33 27.45 -7.96
N HIS A 361 2.61 27.21 -7.80
CA HIS A 361 3.16 25.86 -7.88
C HIS A 361 2.64 25.06 -6.68
N ILE A 362 2.24 23.81 -6.91
CA ILE A 362 1.65 22.94 -5.89
C ILE A 362 1.90 21.46 -6.21
N TYR A 363 2.38 20.74 -5.21
CA TYR A 363 2.38 19.30 -5.18
C TYR A 363 1.13 18.83 -4.44
N ILE A 364 0.37 17.91 -5.04
CA ILE A 364 -0.81 17.27 -4.45
C ILE A 364 -0.45 15.81 -4.21
N SER A 365 -0.36 15.41 -2.94
CA SER A 365 0.12 14.11 -2.48
C SER A 365 -0.99 13.29 -1.85
N PHE A 366 -1.28 12.10 -2.36
CA PHE A 366 -2.02 11.10 -1.58
C PHE A 366 -1.03 10.18 -0.88
N ASN A 367 -1.25 9.94 0.41
CA ASN A 367 -0.31 9.28 1.30
C ASN A 367 -0.94 8.00 1.87
N GLN A 368 -0.18 6.91 1.78
CA GLN A 368 -0.47 5.61 2.39
C GLN A 368 0.42 5.39 3.61
N ASN A 369 -0.05 4.56 4.54
CA ASN A 369 0.76 4.06 5.66
C ASN A 369 2.06 3.43 5.15
N ASP A 370 3.19 3.69 5.81
CA ASP A 370 4.46 3.01 5.56
C ASP A 370 4.34 1.48 5.71
N ASN A 371 5.15 0.71 4.98
CA ASN A 371 5.08 -0.75 5.03
C ASN A 371 5.52 -1.32 6.40
N ARG A 372 6.32 -0.58 7.18
CA ARG A 372 6.73 -0.96 8.54
C ARG A 372 5.55 -1.23 9.48
N PHE A 373 4.44 -0.48 9.34
CA PHE A 373 3.21 -0.69 10.12
C PHE A 373 2.53 -2.04 9.83
N HIS A 374 2.97 -2.78 8.81
CA HIS A 374 2.33 -4.00 8.32
C HIS A 374 3.24 -5.24 8.34
N LEU A 375 4.53 -5.12 8.72
CA LEU A 375 5.51 -6.23 8.68
C LEU A 375 5.06 -7.46 9.50
N ASN A 376 4.45 -7.25 10.66
CA ASN A 376 3.91 -8.32 11.52
C ASN A 376 2.64 -9.00 10.95
N GLN A 377 2.12 -8.55 9.80
CA GLN A 377 0.89 -9.04 9.16
C GLN A 377 1.15 -9.52 7.72
N ILE A 378 2.04 -8.84 6.98
CA ILE A 378 2.34 -9.09 5.57
C ILE A 378 3.84 -8.84 5.32
N SER A 379 4.57 -9.87 4.91
CA SER A 379 6.02 -9.79 4.61
C SER A 379 6.34 -9.21 3.23
N ASP A 380 5.58 -9.56 2.19
CA ASP A 380 5.62 -8.94 0.86
C ASP A 380 4.49 -7.90 0.75
N TYR A 381 4.60 -6.82 1.55
CA TYR A 381 3.62 -5.73 1.55
C TYR A 381 3.81 -4.83 0.33
N ARG A 382 2.72 -4.59 -0.39
CA ARG A 382 2.69 -3.75 -1.60
C ARG A 382 1.62 -2.67 -1.49
N TYR A 383 2.00 -1.43 -1.82
CA TYR A 383 1.12 -0.27 -1.78
C TYR A 383 -0.11 -0.43 -2.68
N SER A 384 -1.26 0.06 -2.24
CA SER A 384 -2.50 0.00 -3.04
C SER A 384 -2.43 0.98 -4.22
N PHE A 385 -3.09 0.67 -5.34
CA PHE A 385 -3.07 1.58 -6.49
C PHE A 385 -3.96 2.78 -6.20
N VAL A 386 -3.36 3.97 -6.22
CA VAL A 386 -4.04 5.25 -6.07
C VAL A 386 -4.24 5.86 -7.45
N ARG A 387 -5.46 6.27 -7.76
CA ARG A 387 -5.74 7.24 -8.82
C ARG A 387 -6.01 8.61 -8.20
N ILE A 388 -5.35 9.64 -8.71
CA ILE A 388 -5.68 11.04 -8.41
C ILE A 388 -6.00 11.71 -9.75
N ILE A 389 -7.14 12.41 -9.84
CA ILE A 389 -7.48 13.28 -10.97
C ILE A 389 -7.82 14.67 -10.43
N VAL A 390 -7.07 15.67 -10.89
CA VAL A 390 -7.28 17.08 -10.59
C VAL A 390 -8.08 17.70 -11.73
N SER A 391 -9.15 18.40 -11.35
CA SER A 391 -10.03 19.11 -12.28
C SER A 391 -10.32 20.52 -11.79
N GLN A 392 -10.51 21.47 -12.70
CA GLN A 392 -10.90 22.85 -12.38
C GLN A 392 -12.42 23.01 -12.52
N LEU A 393 -13.05 23.69 -11.57
CA LEU A 393 -14.46 24.06 -11.62
C LEU A 393 -14.60 25.41 -12.35
N ILE A 394 -15.22 25.40 -13.52
CA ILE A 394 -15.49 26.61 -14.33
C ILE A 394 -16.94 26.59 -14.78
N ASN A 395 -17.74 27.58 -14.36
CA ASN A 395 -19.16 27.73 -14.72
C ASN A 395 -19.98 26.43 -14.52
N ASN A 396 -19.83 25.80 -13.36
CA ASN A 396 -20.39 24.48 -13.00
C ASN A 396 -19.99 23.31 -13.90
N SER A 397 -19.02 23.48 -14.80
CA SER A 397 -18.37 22.40 -15.56
C SER A 397 -17.04 22.01 -14.93
N LEU A 398 -16.69 20.72 -15.01
CA LEU A 398 -15.40 20.20 -14.55
C LEU A 398 -14.46 20.06 -15.76
N LYS A 399 -13.30 20.70 -15.67
CA LYS A 399 -12.26 20.70 -16.70
C LYS A 399 -11.09 19.83 -16.28
N TYR A 400 -10.61 18.96 -17.16
CA TYR A 400 -9.44 18.13 -16.84
C TYR A 400 -8.17 18.99 -16.77
N ILE A 401 -7.36 18.81 -15.72
CA ILE A 401 -6.06 19.46 -15.57
C ILE A 401 -4.94 18.41 -15.68
N SER A 402 -4.96 17.43 -14.77
CA SER A 402 -3.90 16.42 -14.64
C SER A 402 -4.36 15.26 -13.77
N GLY A 403 -3.84 14.07 -13.99
CA GLY A 403 -3.93 12.99 -13.02
C GLY A 403 -2.72 12.08 -13.00
N ILE A 404 -2.82 11.01 -12.21
CA ILE A 404 -1.81 9.97 -12.03
C ILE A 404 -2.48 8.69 -11.54
N TYR A 405 -1.91 7.53 -11.90
CA TYR A 405 -2.30 6.22 -11.39
C TYR A 405 -1.05 5.38 -11.09
N ARG A 406 -0.76 5.13 -9.80
CA ARG A 406 0.45 4.45 -9.32
C ARG A 406 0.22 3.71 -7.99
N ALA A 407 1.16 2.87 -7.60
CA ALA A 407 1.15 2.07 -6.37
C ALA A 407 2.39 2.36 -5.52
N ASP A 408 2.50 3.59 -5.03
CA ASP A 408 3.62 4.09 -4.21
C ASP A 408 3.13 4.56 -2.82
N ARG A 409 4.02 4.65 -1.82
CA ARG A 409 3.67 5.19 -0.48
C ARG A 409 3.09 6.61 -0.56
N ASN A 410 3.65 7.42 -1.44
CA ASN A 410 3.29 8.81 -1.68
C ASN A 410 3.09 8.98 -3.20
N VAL A 411 1.84 9.15 -3.63
CA VAL A 411 1.48 9.34 -5.04
C VAL A 411 1.23 10.83 -5.28
N VAL A 412 2.06 11.44 -6.13
CA VAL A 412 2.17 12.90 -6.25
C VAL A 412 1.73 13.38 -7.64
N VAL A 413 0.95 14.46 -7.66
CA VAL A 413 0.67 15.29 -8.83
C VAL A 413 1.39 16.63 -8.65
N ASP A 414 2.38 16.92 -9.49
CA ASP A 414 3.10 18.21 -9.55
C ASP A 414 2.44 19.11 -10.60
N GLN A 415 1.97 20.30 -10.21
CA GLN A 415 1.25 21.25 -11.08
C GLN A 415 1.53 22.72 -10.75
N ASN A 416 1.31 23.58 -11.74
CA ASN A 416 1.20 25.04 -11.56
C ASN A 416 -0.26 25.45 -11.75
N LEU A 417 -1.01 25.55 -10.65
CA LEU A 417 -2.41 25.92 -10.66
C LEU A 417 -2.59 27.44 -10.65
N LYS A 418 -3.69 27.89 -11.25
CA LYS A 418 -4.11 29.29 -11.25
C LYS A 418 -5.03 29.57 -10.06
N LYS A 419 -5.19 30.84 -9.71
CA LYS A 419 -6.25 31.26 -8.78
C LYS A 419 -7.60 30.72 -9.26
N GLY A 420 -8.31 29.98 -8.40
CA GLY A 420 -9.56 29.31 -8.78
C GLY A 420 -9.95 28.16 -7.85
N GLN A 421 -11.03 27.47 -8.22
CA GLN A 421 -11.57 26.32 -7.49
C GLN A 421 -11.32 25.02 -8.26
N TYR A 422 -10.91 23.99 -7.54
CA TYR A 422 -10.53 22.69 -8.10
C TYR A 422 -11.19 21.56 -7.32
N LEU A 423 -11.50 20.47 -8.01
CA LEU A 423 -11.91 19.20 -7.41
C LEU A 423 -10.84 18.14 -7.67
N ILE A 424 -10.38 17.53 -6.59
CA ILE A 424 -9.43 16.41 -6.57
C ILE A 424 -10.23 15.14 -6.33
N PHE A 425 -10.28 14.28 -7.33
CA PHE A 425 -10.94 12.97 -7.30
C PHE A 425 -9.92 11.89 -6.99
N ILE A 426 -10.24 11.03 -6.02
CA ILE A 426 -9.36 9.96 -5.54
C ILE A 426 -10.12 8.64 -5.64
N GLU A 427 -9.54 7.61 -6.27
CA GLU A 427 -9.99 6.20 -6.22
C GLU A 427 -8.83 5.33 -5.73
N LEU A 428 -9.01 4.63 -4.61
CA LEU A 428 -8.03 3.68 -4.06
C LEU A 428 -8.43 2.25 -4.43
N GLN A 429 -7.46 1.46 -4.88
CA GLN A 429 -7.65 0.06 -5.23
C GLN A 429 -6.81 -0.81 -4.30
N TRP A 430 -7.46 -1.23 -3.22
CA TRP A 430 -6.89 -2.05 -2.15
C TRP A 430 -6.20 -3.32 -2.69
N GLN A 431 -4.91 -3.49 -2.39
CA GLN A 431 -4.28 -4.81 -2.45
C GLN A 431 -4.65 -5.67 -1.23
N TYR A 432 -4.96 -5.04 -0.09
CA TYR A 432 -5.36 -5.71 1.16
C TYR A 432 -6.62 -5.04 1.77
N PRO A 433 -7.83 -5.33 1.27
CA PRO A 433 -9.08 -4.67 1.72
C PRO A 433 -9.38 -4.81 3.22
N GLN A 434 -8.77 -5.80 3.89
CA GLN A 434 -8.87 -6.04 5.32
C GLN A 434 -8.01 -5.09 6.19
N ILE A 435 -7.09 -4.33 5.59
CA ILE A 435 -6.23 -3.37 6.30
C ILE A 435 -6.81 -1.97 6.15
N GLN A 436 -7.22 -1.37 7.27
CA GLN A 436 -7.59 0.04 7.32
C GLN A 436 -6.31 0.90 7.22
N ILE A 437 -6.01 1.42 6.03
CA ILE A 437 -4.94 2.41 5.84
C ILE A 437 -5.51 3.80 6.12
N ILE A 438 -4.92 4.50 7.09
CA ILE A 438 -5.13 5.94 7.25
C ILE A 438 -4.63 6.60 5.96
N SER A 439 -5.57 7.23 5.27
CA SER A 439 -5.38 7.78 3.94
C SER A 439 -5.42 9.30 4.06
N THR A 440 -4.34 9.99 3.75
CA THR A 440 -4.29 11.46 3.90
C THR A 440 -3.92 12.11 2.57
N LEU A 441 -4.70 13.09 2.14
CA LEU A 441 -4.29 14.00 1.07
C LEU A 441 -3.54 15.17 1.69
N SER A 442 -2.32 15.43 1.25
CA SER A 442 -1.58 16.65 1.61
C SER A 442 -1.22 17.47 0.38
N THR A 443 -0.99 18.76 0.59
CA THR A 443 -0.53 19.70 -0.41
C THR A 443 0.70 20.44 0.08
N TYR A 444 1.64 20.66 -0.84
CA TYR A 444 2.88 21.39 -0.58
C TYR A 444 3.07 22.44 -1.68
N ALA A 445 2.90 23.72 -1.34
CA ALA A 445 2.63 24.77 -2.32
C ALA A 445 3.29 26.11 -2.01
N SER A 446 3.67 26.86 -3.05
CA SER A 446 4.22 28.23 -2.92
C SER A 446 3.23 29.26 -2.34
N LYS A 447 1.94 28.91 -2.26
CA LYS A 447 0.84 29.75 -1.74
C LYS A 447 -0.18 28.90 -0.99
N LYS A 448 -0.98 29.55 -0.15
CA LYS A 448 -1.99 28.92 0.70
C LYS A 448 -3.07 28.21 -0.13
N ALA A 449 -3.12 26.88 0.02
CA ALA A 449 -4.01 25.96 -0.67
C ALA A 449 -5.05 25.42 0.33
N LYS A 450 -6.29 25.91 0.29
CA LYS A 450 -7.32 25.48 1.27
C LYS A 450 -7.97 24.18 0.82
N LEU A 451 -8.05 23.19 1.71
CA LEU A 451 -8.64 21.88 1.45
C LEU A 451 -9.99 21.75 2.16
N LYS A 452 -11.00 21.16 1.50
CA LYS A 452 -12.29 20.84 2.13
C LYS A 452 -12.88 19.56 1.55
N ARG A 453 -13.23 18.61 2.40
CA ARG A 453 -13.93 17.36 2.02
C ARG A 453 -15.30 17.66 1.41
N ILE A 454 -15.67 17.00 0.31
CA ILE A 454 -17.03 17.04 -0.25
C ILE A 454 -17.68 15.66 -0.17
N ASN A 455 -18.88 15.62 0.40
CA ASN A 455 -19.75 14.45 0.44
C ASN A 455 -20.96 14.68 -0.50
N GLY A 456 -21.50 13.61 -1.09
CA GLY A 456 -22.75 13.66 -1.86
C GLY A 456 -22.62 14.01 -3.36
N LEU A 457 -21.44 14.35 -3.87
CA LEU A 457 -21.19 14.40 -5.31
C LEU A 457 -21.06 12.99 -5.89
N ASP A 458 -21.67 12.76 -7.06
CA ASP A 458 -21.52 11.51 -7.81
C ASP A 458 -20.13 11.44 -8.45
N TYR A 459 -19.28 10.59 -7.88
CA TYR A 459 -17.92 10.36 -8.35
C TYR A 459 -17.87 9.88 -9.82
N LEU A 460 -18.69 8.89 -10.20
CA LEU A 460 -18.62 8.28 -11.53
C LEU A 460 -19.12 9.21 -12.62
N ASN A 461 -20.18 9.96 -12.37
CA ASN A 461 -20.66 10.96 -13.33
C ASN A 461 -19.74 12.19 -13.41
N SER A 462 -19.10 12.59 -12.30
CA SER A 462 -18.05 13.62 -12.34
C SER A 462 -16.85 13.18 -13.18
N ILE A 463 -16.33 11.97 -12.97
CA ILE A 463 -15.25 11.40 -13.77
C ILE A 463 -15.64 11.26 -15.26
N ARG A 464 -16.87 10.86 -15.59
CA ARG A 464 -17.35 10.87 -16.99
C ARG A 464 -17.29 12.26 -17.62
N ASN A 465 -17.72 13.30 -16.90
CA ASN A 465 -17.68 14.68 -17.38
C ASN A 465 -16.24 15.17 -17.59
N ILE A 466 -15.32 14.84 -16.69
CA ILE A 466 -13.89 15.18 -16.80
C ILE A 466 -13.24 14.44 -17.99
N ILE A 467 -13.56 13.15 -18.19
CA ILE A 467 -13.04 12.36 -19.31
C ILE A 467 -13.66 12.81 -20.64
N LYS A 468 -14.89 13.32 -20.66
CA LYS A 468 -15.47 14.00 -21.82
C LYS A 468 -14.60 15.19 -22.23
N ASP A 469 -14.35 16.10 -21.28
CA ASP A 469 -13.57 17.31 -21.51
C ASP A 469 -12.13 16.99 -21.96
N TYR A 470 -11.47 16.03 -21.31
CA TYR A 470 -10.19 15.50 -21.79
C TYR A 470 -10.26 15.00 -23.24
N SER A 471 -11.29 14.22 -23.58
CA SER A 471 -11.47 13.58 -24.89
C SER A 471 -11.83 14.55 -26.02
N ASP A 472 -12.48 15.68 -25.70
CA ASP A 472 -12.72 16.75 -26.66
C ASP A 472 -11.46 17.60 -26.86
N ASN A 473 -10.82 18.04 -25.77
CA ASN A 473 -9.62 18.89 -25.84
C ASN A 473 -8.40 18.13 -26.42
N ASN A 474 -8.35 16.80 -26.32
CA ASN A 474 -7.27 15.95 -26.84
C ASN A 474 -7.68 15.07 -28.03
N ALA A 475 -8.78 15.37 -28.73
CA ALA A 475 -9.30 14.57 -29.85
C ALA A 475 -8.22 14.15 -30.87
N HIS A 476 -7.28 15.04 -31.19
CA HIS A 476 -6.15 14.82 -32.10
C HIS A 476 -5.13 13.76 -31.65
N LYS A 477 -5.17 13.31 -30.39
CA LYS A 477 -4.31 12.24 -29.83
C LYS A 477 -5.02 10.89 -29.74
N LEU A 478 -6.32 10.83 -30.04
CA LEU A 478 -7.19 9.68 -29.77
C LEU A 478 -7.51 8.92 -31.06
N LYS A 479 -7.76 7.61 -30.93
CA LYS A 479 -8.26 6.82 -32.07
C LYS A 479 -9.75 7.11 -32.25
N GLU A 480 -10.07 7.94 -33.23
CA GLU A 480 -11.44 8.20 -33.66
C GLU A 480 -11.91 7.19 -34.72
N ILE A 481 -13.16 6.75 -34.62
CA ILE A 481 -13.86 5.88 -35.56
C ILE A 481 -15.20 6.54 -35.87
N ASN A 482 -15.49 6.78 -37.15
CA ASN A 482 -16.75 7.36 -37.62
C ASN A 482 -17.66 6.23 -38.14
N TYR A 483 -18.98 6.34 -37.91
CA TYR A 483 -19.96 5.29 -38.23
C TYR A 483 -20.82 5.56 -39.46
N LEU A 484 -20.71 6.77 -40.01
CA LEU A 484 -21.34 7.19 -41.25
C LEU A 484 -20.21 7.56 -42.23
N ASP A 485 -20.35 7.13 -43.48
CA ASP A 485 -19.32 7.31 -44.50
C ASP A 485 -19.07 8.78 -44.85
N GLN A 486 -17.94 8.98 -45.55
CA GLN A 486 -17.06 10.16 -45.70
C GLN A 486 -17.65 11.60 -45.75
N TYR A 487 -18.97 11.78 -45.85
CA TYR A 487 -19.64 13.08 -45.95
C TYR A 487 -20.41 13.51 -44.68
N ASN A 488 -20.68 12.63 -43.70
CA ASN A 488 -21.44 12.96 -42.48
C ASN A 488 -20.74 12.48 -41.20
N LYS A 489 -19.89 13.31 -40.59
CA LYS A 489 -19.14 13.00 -39.35
C LYS A 489 -19.99 13.03 -38.06
N ASN A 490 -21.28 12.71 -38.17
CA ASN A 490 -22.28 13.04 -37.15
C ASN A 490 -22.43 11.94 -36.08
N ILE A 491 -21.79 10.78 -36.25
CA ILE A 491 -21.69 9.74 -35.22
C ILE A 491 -20.25 9.21 -35.18
N PHE A 492 -19.57 9.38 -34.05
CA PHE A 492 -18.19 8.92 -33.85
C PHE A 492 -17.96 8.30 -32.46
N LYS A 493 -16.90 7.47 -32.37
CA LYS A 493 -16.31 6.89 -31.16
C LYS A 493 -14.84 7.30 -31.06
N ARG A 494 -14.43 7.88 -29.94
CA ARG A 494 -13.02 8.04 -29.56
C ARG A 494 -12.63 7.01 -28.52
N ILE A 495 -11.49 6.35 -28.73
CA ILE A 495 -10.88 5.41 -27.79
C ILE A 495 -9.62 6.06 -27.20
N GLY A 496 -9.49 6.03 -25.87
CA GLY A 496 -8.34 6.60 -25.17
C GLY A 496 -8.07 5.95 -23.82
N ILE A 497 -6.87 6.20 -23.29
CA ILE A 497 -6.50 5.89 -21.91
C ILE A 497 -6.05 7.20 -21.26
N VAL A 498 -6.50 7.44 -20.03
CA VAL A 498 -6.10 8.58 -19.19
C VAL A 498 -6.07 8.13 -17.73
N ASP A 499 -4.94 8.32 -17.05
CA ASP A 499 -4.74 8.02 -15.62
C ASP A 499 -5.27 6.66 -15.15
N GLY A 500 -4.99 5.60 -15.92
CA GLY A 500 -5.46 4.25 -15.60
C GLY A 500 -6.97 4.03 -15.78
N TYR A 501 -7.71 4.94 -16.43
CA TYR A 501 -9.00 4.65 -17.05
C TYR A 501 -8.82 4.43 -18.55
N LEU A 502 -9.28 3.29 -19.06
CA LEU A 502 -9.60 3.12 -20.49
C LEU A 502 -11.02 3.66 -20.70
N PHE A 503 -11.23 4.45 -21.74
CA PHE A 503 -12.54 5.02 -22.06
C PHE A 503 -12.93 4.87 -23.53
N LEU A 504 -14.24 4.75 -23.74
CA LEU A 504 -14.90 4.85 -25.05
C LEU A 504 -15.86 6.03 -24.97
N HIS A 505 -15.55 7.12 -25.69
CA HIS A 505 -16.39 8.30 -25.79
C HIS A 505 -17.13 8.29 -27.12
N TYR A 506 -18.44 8.07 -27.06
CA TYR A 506 -19.35 8.14 -28.20
C TYR A 506 -20.05 9.50 -28.21
N GLN A 507 -20.15 10.12 -29.38
CA GLN A 507 -21.00 11.28 -29.59
C GLN A 507 -21.88 11.06 -30.82
N ASN A 508 -23.17 11.33 -30.65
CA ASN A 508 -24.18 11.30 -31.70
C ASN A 508 -24.75 12.71 -31.88
N GLN A 509 -24.33 13.37 -32.96
CA GLN A 509 -24.70 14.72 -33.39
C GLN A 509 -25.85 14.71 -34.42
N THR A 510 -26.47 13.56 -34.70
CA THR A 510 -27.67 13.50 -35.56
C THR A 510 -28.91 14.00 -34.82
N PHE A 511 -29.99 14.27 -35.56
CA PHE A 511 -31.30 14.65 -35.02
C PHE A 511 -32.33 13.50 -35.06
N ASP A 512 -32.03 12.43 -35.79
CA ASP A 512 -32.96 11.39 -36.22
C ASP A 512 -32.44 9.96 -36.05
N SER A 513 -31.15 9.75 -35.77
CA SER A 513 -30.52 8.44 -35.79
C SER A 513 -30.14 7.99 -34.38
N ILE A 514 -30.48 6.74 -34.01
CA ILE A 514 -30.01 6.08 -32.78
C ILE A 514 -28.84 5.17 -33.17
N LEU A 515 -27.70 5.31 -32.50
CA LEU A 515 -26.67 4.27 -32.51
C LEU A 515 -27.02 3.21 -31.47
N GLN A 516 -27.11 1.94 -31.89
CA GLN A 516 -27.09 0.78 -31.01
C GLN A 516 -25.75 0.07 -31.21
N GLU A 517 -24.97 -0.18 -30.16
CA GLU A 517 -23.71 -0.94 -30.26
C GLU A 517 -23.62 -2.01 -29.17
N VAL A 518 -23.31 -3.22 -29.61
CA VAL A 518 -22.90 -4.34 -28.76
C VAL A 518 -21.38 -4.46 -28.85
N ILE A 519 -20.71 -4.26 -27.73
CA ILE A 519 -19.26 -4.40 -27.61
C ILE A 519 -18.97 -5.74 -26.94
N ASN A 520 -18.39 -6.67 -27.70
CA ASN A 520 -17.87 -7.92 -27.18
C ASN A 520 -16.41 -7.73 -26.76
N PHE A 521 -16.10 -8.01 -25.49
CA PHE A 521 -14.73 -8.09 -24.99
C PHE A 521 -14.36 -9.56 -24.81
N THR A 522 -13.43 -10.01 -25.64
CA THR A 522 -12.81 -11.34 -25.64
C THR A 522 -11.86 -11.53 -24.46
N ASP A 523 -10.99 -10.55 -24.22
CA ASP A 523 -10.04 -10.52 -23.09
C ASP A 523 -10.02 -9.14 -22.42
N THR A 524 -10.32 -9.07 -21.12
CA THR A 524 -10.29 -7.84 -20.30
C THR A 524 -9.09 -7.80 -19.33
N ILE A 525 -7.97 -8.42 -19.72
CA ILE A 525 -6.77 -8.58 -18.88
C ILE A 525 -6.28 -7.21 -18.39
N GLY A 526 -6.52 -6.93 -17.09
CA GLY A 526 -6.08 -5.72 -16.40
C GLY A 526 -7.10 -4.59 -16.26
N TYR A 527 -8.32 -4.71 -16.82
CA TYR A 527 -9.34 -3.64 -16.80
C TYR A 527 -10.75 -4.15 -16.43
N ILE A 528 -11.44 -3.48 -15.50
CA ILE A 528 -12.83 -3.79 -15.09
C ILE A 528 -13.79 -2.66 -15.51
N PRO A 529 -14.96 -2.97 -16.12
CA PRO A 529 -15.96 -1.96 -16.49
C PRO A 529 -16.56 -1.25 -15.28
N LYS A 530 -16.76 0.07 -15.38
CA LYS A 530 -17.55 0.89 -14.46
C LYS A 530 -18.88 1.24 -15.13
N SER A 531 -19.93 0.46 -14.84
CA SER A 531 -21.25 0.48 -15.51
C SER A 531 -21.75 1.91 -15.84
N PRO A 532 -21.91 2.26 -17.14
CA PRO A 532 -22.40 3.57 -17.56
C PRO A 532 -23.93 3.66 -17.42
N LEU A 533 -24.46 4.89 -17.38
CA LEU A 533 -25.88 5.17 -17.08
C LEU A 533 -26.89 4.57 -18.08
N GLN A 534 -26.45 4.14 -19.27
CA GLN A 534 -27.30 3.77 -20.40
C GLN A 534 -26.90 2.42 -21.04
N ALA A 535 -26.14 1.58 -20.34
CA ALA A 535 -25.75 0.26 -20.84
C ALA A 535 -26.16 -0.88 -19.91
N THR A 536 -26.51 -2.02 -20.49
CA THR A 536 -26.57 -3.31 -19.81
C THR A 536 -25.24 -4.05 -20.00
N ASN A 537 -24.63 -4.43 -18.88
CA ASN A 537 -23.44 -5.27 -18.84
C ASN A 537 -23.87 -6.70 -18.50
N PHE A 538 -23.41 -7.69 -19.27
CA PHE A 538 -23.62 -9.10 -18.94
C PHE A 538 -22.42 -9.94 -19.38
N THR A 539 -22.13 -10.99 -18.62
CA THR A 539 -21.12 -11.99 -18.98
C THR A 539 -21.80 -13.12 -19.72
N LYS A 540 -21.26 -13.54 -20.86
CA LYS A 540 -21.68 -14.77 -21.54
C LYS A 540 -20.46 -15.52 -22.04
N ASP A 541 -20.38 -16.81 -21.72
CA ASP A 541 -19.32 -17.71 -22.21
C ASP A 541 -17.90 -17.18 -21.91
N GLY A 542 -17.72 -16.59 -20.72
CA GLY A 542 -16.49 -15.93 -20.26
C GLY A 542 -16.26 -14.51 -20.80
N GLN A 543 -16.97 -14.10 -21.85
CA GLN A 543 -16.83 -12.79 -22.47
C GLN A 543 -17.71 -11.73 -21.79
N LEU A 544 -17.14 -10.55 -21.54
CA LEU A 544 -17.91 -9.37 -21.13
C LEU A 544 -18.60 -8.77 -22.36
N LYS A 545 -19.91 -8.58 -22.29
CA LYS A 545 -20.70 -7.90 -23.31
C LYS A 545 -21.35 -6.65 -22.73
N ILE A 546 -21.18 -5.54 -23.42
CA ILE A 546 -21.81 -4.25 -23.08
C ILE A 546 -22.71 -3.86 -24.25
N GLN A 547 -24.00 -3.72 -23.99
CA GLN A 547 -24.98 -3.22 -24.95
C GLN A 547 -25.50 -1.88 -24.47
N PHE A 548 -25.50 -0.87 -25.35
CA PHE A 548 -26.02 0.45 -25.03
C PHE A 548 -26.69 1.10 -26.25
N THR A 549 -27.44 2.16 -26.00
CA THR A 549 -28.00 3.03 -27.04
C THR A 549 -27.49 4.46 -26.86
N SER A 550 -27.23 5.15 -27.97
CA SER A 550 -26.90 6.58 -28.01
C SER A 550 -27.93 7.28 -28.90
N PRO A 551 -28.95 7.95 -28.33
CA PRO A 551 -29.98 8.66 -29.09
C PRO A 551 -29.42 9.91 -29.81
N PRO A 552 -30.20 10.57 -30.67
CA PRO A 552 -29.87 11.88 -31.23
C PRO A 552 -29.41 12.89 -30.17
N GLN A 553 -28.49 13.79 -30.56
CA GLN A 553 -27.90 14.83 -29.70
C GLN A 553 -27.36 14.32 -28.35
N SER A 554 -26.75 13.13 -28.31
CA SER A 554 -26.26 12.50 -27.07
C SER A 554 -24.76 12.23 -27.03
N VAL A 555 -24.28 12.01 -25.82
CA VAL A 555 -22.90 11.58 -25.51
C VAL A 555 -22.97 10.41 -24.55
N VAL A 556 -22.28 9.32 -24.85
CA VAL A 556 -22.17 8.14 -23.99
C VAL A 556 -20.69 7.87 -23.71
N ILE A 557 -20.34 7.72 -22.43
CA ILE A 557 -18.97 7.45 -21.99
C ILE A 557 -18.95 6.15 -21.18
N ILE A 558 -18.32 5.14 -21.77
CA ILE A 558 -18.07 3.84 -21.15
C ILE A 558 -16.66 3.88 -20.55
N LEU A 559 -16.54 3.57 -19.27
CA LEU A 559 -15.28 3.63 -18.53
C LEU A 559 -14.87 2.24 -18.05
N PHE A 560 -13.56 1.96 -18.07
CA PHE A 560 -12.95 0.78 -17.51
C PHE A 560 -11.79 1.20 -16.61
N SER A 561 -11.82 0.80 -15.34
CA SER A 561 -10.74 1.07 -14.39
C SER A 561 -9.67 0.00 -14.56
N GLN A 562 -8.42 0.40 -14.76
CA GLN A 562 -7.27 -0.48 -14.65
C GLN A 562 -7.22 -1.07 -13.22
N VAL A 563 -6.70 -2.28 -13.07
CA VAL A 563 -6.74 -3.06 -11.80
C VAL A 563 -5.37 -3.67 -11.44
N ARG A 564 -4.40 -3.68 -12.38
CA ARG A 564 -3.03 -4.21 -12.17
C ARG A 564 -2.02 -3.38 -12.97
N SER A 565 -0.80 -3.24 -12.43
CA SER A 565 0.34 -2.56 -13.10
C SER A 565 0.83 -3.24 -14.37
N SER A 566 0.42 -4.48 -14.62
CA SER A 566 0.67 -5.15 -15.89
C SER A 566 0.08 -4.33 -17.03
N ILE A 567 0.95 -3.67 -17.80
CA ILE A 567 0.68 -3.31 -19.20
C ILE A 567 0.69 -4.62 -20.01
N GLY A 568 -0.21 -5.53 -19.64
CA GLY A 568 -0.64 -6.57 -20.54
C GLY A 568 -1.16 -5.89 -21.78
N LYS A 569 -0.83 -6.43 -22.95
CA LYS A 569 -1.50 -6.02 -24.18
C LYS A 569 -2.98 -6.35 -23.98
N CYS A 570 -3.79 -5.34 -23.64
CA CYS A 570 -5.24 -5.46 -23.67
C CYS A 570 -5.59 -5.70 -25.15
N GLN A 571 -5.64 -6.97 -25.55
CA GLN A 571 -5.84 -7.35 -26.94
C GLN A 571 -7.29 -7.04 -27.31
N TYR A 572 -7.47 -5.82 -27.80
CA TYR A 572 -8.74 -5.27 -28.23
C TYR A 572 -9.17 -5.90 -29.56
N THR A 573 -9.44 -7.21 -29.54
CA THR A 573 -10.14 -7.95 -30.59
C THR A 573 -11.63 -7.60 -30.55
N GLN A 574 -11.93 -6.32 -30.78
CA GLN A 574 -13.30 -5.81 -30.89
C GLN A 574 -14.02 -6.47 -32.06
N GLN A 575 -14.92 -7.38 -31.74
CA GLN A 575 -16.08 -7.68 -32.57
C GLN A 575 -17.25 -6.81 -32.07
N SER A 576 -17.30 -5.55 -32.53
CA SER A 576 -18.46 -4.69 -32.28
C SER A 576 -19.51 -4.89 -33.37
N GLN A 577 -20.74 -5.16 -32.97
CA GLN A 577 -21.90 -5.08 -33.87
C GLN A 577 -22.61 -3.76 -33.56
N SER A 578 -22.46 -2.80 -34.47
CA SER A 578 -23.09 -1.48 -34.41
C SER A 578 -24.18 -1.37 -35.46
N GLN A 579 -25.40 -1.08 -35.05
CA GLN A 579 -26.54 -0.83 -35.92
C GLN A 579 -27.01 0.61 -35.73
N ILE A 580 -27.02 1.38 -36.81
CA ILE A 580 -27.69 2.69 -36.83
C ILE A 580 -29.16 2.44 -37.15
N VAL A 581 -30.04 2.95 -36.30
CA VAL A 581 -31.50 2.87 -36.46
C VAL A 581 -32.03 4.29 -36.59
N CYS A 582 -32.44 4.68 -37.80
CA CYS A 582 -33.16 5.92 -38.00
C CYS A 582 -34.51 5.83 -37.28
N ILE A 583 -34.83 6.80 -36.44
CA ILE A 583 -36.13 6.95 -35.81
C ILE A 583 -37.14 7.26 -36.94
N PRO A 584 -38.18 6.45 -37.14
CA PRO A 584 -39.21 6.77 -38.11
C PRO A 584 -39.91 8.06 -37.69
N GLN A 585 -39.97 9.05 -38.59
CA GLN A 585 -40.64 10.34 -38.33
C GLN A 585 -42.15 10.16 -38.14
N LYS A 586 -42.57 9.85 -36.91
CA LYS A 586 -43.92 10.10 -36.45
C LYS A 586 -44.10 11.60 -36.23
N HIS A 587 -44.86 12.25 -37.10
CA HIS A 587 -45.44 13.56 -36.83
C HIS A 587 -46.52 13.44 -35.75
N GLU A 588 -46.10 13.37 -34.49
CA GLU A 588 -46.94 13.59 -33.31
C GLU A 588 -46.39 14.82 -32.58
N GLN A 589 -47.23 15.85 -32.39
CA GLN A 589 -46.83 17.07 -31.68
C GLN A 589 -46.64 16.76 -30.19
N TYR A 590 -45.41 16.55 -29.75
CA TYR A 590 -45.07 16.55 -28.33
C TYR A 590 -44.81 17.98 -27.86
N ASP A 591 -45.55 18.38 -26.82
CA ASP A 591 -45.53 19.73 -26.28
C ASP A 591 -44.21 19.99 -25.54
N ASN A 592 -43.65 21.19 -25.76
CA ASN A 592 -42.27 21.51 -25.38
C ASN A 592 -42.16 21.92 -23.90
N ASN A 593 -42.43 20.99 -22.97
CA ASN A 593 -42.27 21.22 -21.53
C ASN A 593 -42.04 19.93 -20.71
N GLN A 594 -40.76 19.50 -20.57
CA GLN A 594 -40.15 19.04 -19.30
C GLN A 594 -38.76 18.39 -19.52
N PHE A 595 -37.71 19.21 -19.62
CA PHE A 595 -36.34 18.81 -19.29
C PHE A 595 -35.59 19.97 -18.61
N ILE A 596 -36.14 20.44 -17.48
CA ILE A 596 -35.45 21.41 -16.62
C ILE A 596 -34.31 20.68 -15.90
N LEU A 597 -33.08 20.97 -16.30
CA LEU A 597 -31.89 20.73 -15.49
C LEU A 597 -32.07 21.43 -14.14
N LYS A 598 -32.25 20.67 -13.05
CA LYS A 598 -32.18 21.25 -11.71
C LYS A 598 -30.77 21.80 -11.49
N GLN A 599 -30.68 23.12 -11.40
CA GLN A 599 -29.44 23.80 -11.03
C GLN A 599 -29.00 23.31 -9.64
N LEU A 600 -27.76 22.81 -9.54
CA LEU A 600 -27.08 22.66 -8.27
C LEU A 600 -26.61 24.05 -7.82
N ASP A 601 -27.52 24.78 -7.16
CA ASP A 601 -27.15 25.96 -6.40
C ASP A 601 -26.49 25.51 -5.08
N LEU A 602 -25.17 25.72 -5.00
CA LEU A 602 -24.35 25.33 -3.85
C LEU A 602 -24.32 26.41 -2.74
N SER A 603 -25.10 27.50 -2.87
CA SER A 603 -25.05 28.63 -1.94
C SER A 603 -25.79 28.42 -0.61
N GLN A 604 -26.64 27.39 -0.49
CA GLN A 604 -27.45 27.15 0.72
C GLN A 604 -27.25 25.75 1.33
N MET A 605 -26.26 25.64 2.23
CA MET A 605 -26.21 24.59 3.25
C MET A 605 -26.37 25.24 4.64
N GLN A 606 -27.53 25.04 5.27
CA GLN A 606 -27.74 25.31 6.70
C GLN A 606 -28.12 24.04 7.47
N LEU A 607 -27.74 24.00 8.75
CA LEU A 607 -27.84 22.83 9.63
C LEU A 607 -29.24 22.71 10.28
N VAL A 608 -30.06 21.81 9.75
CA VAL A 608 -31.24 21.20 10.40
C VAL A 608 -31.32 19.77 9.86
N GLY A 609 -31.69 18.70 10.58
CA GLY A 609 -32.14 18.51 11.96
C GLY A 609 -32.81 17.12 12.02
N ARG A 610 -32.83 16.44 13.17
CA ARG A 610 -33.40 15.08 13.28
C ARG A 610 -34.90 15.08 12.93
N HIS A 611 -35.42 14.00 12.34
CA HIS A 611 -36.53 13.22 12.93
C HIS A 611 -36.78 11.88 12.21
N LYS A 612 -37.34 10.91 12.95
CA LYS A 612 -37.90 9.65 12.42
C LYS A 612 -39.30 9.90 11.83
N LEU A 613 -39.72 9.09 10.86
CA LEU A 613 -41.13 8.76 10.64
C LEU A 613 -41.30 7.29 10.20
N ASN A 614 -42.54 6.79 10.24
CA ASN A 614 -42.90 5.38 10.22
C ASN A 614 -44.33 5.24 9.62
N VAL A 615 -44.92 4.03 9.59
CA VAL A 615 -46.31 3.71 9.14
C VAL A 615 -46.41 3.62 7.58
N LYS A 616 -46.80 2.51 6.91
CA LYS A 616 -48.02 1.65 6.91
C LYS A 616 -49.23 2.35 6.21
N TYR A 617 -50.21 1.71 5.53
CA TYR A 617 -50.62 0.30 5.39
C TYR A 617 -51.78 0.11 4.34
N TYR A 618 -52.27 -1.14 4.15
CA TYR A 618 -53.60 -1.60 3.63
C TYR A 618 -54.02 -1.27 2.14
N GLN A 619 -54.72 -2.11 1.34
CA GLN A 619 -54.89 -3.60 1.26
C GLN A 619 -55.73 -4.08 0.03
N GLU A 620 -55.96 -5.41 -0.07
CA GLU A 620 -57.10 -6.15 -0.70
C GLU A 620 -57.15 -6.28 -2.25
N HIS A 621 -57.64 -7.37 -2.88
CA HIS A 621 -58.05 -8.76 -2.53
C HIS A 621 -58.16 -9.57 -3.86
N SER A 622 -58.39 -10.88 -4.05
CA SER A 622 -58.47 -12.17 -3.30
C SER A 622 -58.49 -13.34 -4.35
N GLN A 623 -58.63 -14.66 -4.14
CA GLN A 623 -59.01 -15.55 -3.01
C GLN A 623 -58.12 -16.83 -2.95
N SER A 624 -58.50 -17.74 -2.03
CA SER A 624 -58.01 -19.07 -1.64
C SER A 624 -58.06 -20.24 -2.66
N LYS A 625 -57.17 -21.24 -2.50
CA LYS A 625 -57.46 -22.56 -1.84
C LYS A 625 -56.21 -23.45 -1.65
N PHE A 626 -56.24 -24.29 -0.61
CA PHE A 626 -55.18 -25.25 -0.22
C PHE A 626 -55.32 -26.62 -0.93
N LYS A 627 -54.18 -27.31 -1.21
CA LYS A 627 -53.78 -28.56 -0.51
C LYS A 627 -52.42 -29.12 -0.99
N ASN A 628 -51.84 -29.97 -0.14
CA ASN A 628 -50.54 -30.66 -0.32
C ASN A 628 -50.54 -31.64 -1.52
N SER A 629 -49.37 -31.86 -2.13
CA SER A 629 -48.79 -33.21 -2.26
C SER A 629 -47.36 -33.21 -2.83
N ASN A 630 -46.65 -34.29 -2.49
CA ASN A 630 -45.25 -34.55 -2.74
C ASN A 630 -44.87 -34.76 -4.22
N LEU A 631 -43.58 -34.56 -4.51
CA LEU A 631 -42.73 -35.34 -5.42
C LEU A 631 -43.05 -35.42 -6.94
N ILE A 632 -41.96 -35.49 -7.72
CA ILE A 632 -41.90 -35.86 -9.16
C ILE A 632 -42.61 -34.88 -10.11
N LYS A 633 -41.91 -33.79 -10.44
CA LYS A 633 -41.82 -33.31 -11.83
C LYS A 633 -40.46 -32.72 -12.21
N ILE A 634 -39.40 -33.25 -11.58
CA ILE A 634 -38.04 -33.26 -12.13
C ILE A 634 -38.05 -34.28 -13.29
N PHE A 635 -37.15 -34.11 -14.27
CA PHE A 635 -37.09 -34.83 -15.56
C PHE A 635 -38.14 -34.42 -16.61
N GLN A 636 -38.08 -33.15 -17.03
CA GLN A 636 -38.11 -32.77 -18.46
C GLN A 636 -37.47 -31.38 -18.65
N SER A 637 -36.88 -31.14 -19.84
CA SER A 637 -36.07 -29.96 -20.23
C SER A 637 -34.83 -29.62 -19.36
N GLN A 638 -33.67 -30.08 -19.85
CA GLN A 638 -32.36 -29.40 -19.84
C GLN A 638 -32.18 -28.76 -21.25
N PRO A 639 -31.25 -27.80 -21.53
CA PRO A 639 -29.89 -27.76 -20.98
C PRO A 639 -29.25 -26.37 -20.67
N GLU A 640 -27.99 -26.46 -20.23
CA GLU A 640 -26.89 -25.47 -20.32
C GLU A 640 -26.80 -24.30 -19.32
N ASN A 641 -25.53 -24.02 -18.94
CA ASN A 641 -25.03 -22.98 -18.02
C ASN A 641 -25.50 -23.01 -16.55
N VAL A 642 -24.79 -23.81 -15.73
CA VAL A 642 -24.76 -23.72 -14.25
C VAL A 642 -23.29 -23.74 -13.79
N GLU A 643 -22.89 -22.82 -12.90
CA GLU A 643 -21.51 -22.69 -12.45
C GLU A 643 -21.11 -23.79 -11.43
N ILE A 644 -19.87 -24.29 -11.52
CA ILE A 644 -19.37 -25.40 -10.68
C ILE A 644 -19.43 -25.10 -9.18
N SER A 645 -19.18 -23.85 -8.78
CA SER A 645 -19.31 -23.35 -7.40
C SER A 645 -20.72 -23.53 -6.81
N SER A 646 -21.75 -23.39 -7.64
CA SER A 646 -23.15 -23.61 -7.25
C SER A 646 -23.49 -25.10 -7.15
N LEU A 647 -22.81 -25.96 -7.93
CA LEU A 647 -22.95 -27.41 -7.86
C LEU A 647 -22.40 -27.96 -6.53
N GLU A 648 -21.20 -27.54 -6.14
CA GLU A 648 -20.57 -27.93 -4.87
C GLU A 648 -21.40 -27.47 -3.67
N THR A 649 -21.88 -26.22 -3.66
CA THR A 649 -22.71 -25.68 -2.58
C THR A 649 -24.06 -26.39 -2.51
N SER A 650 -24.68 -26.70 -3.66
CA SER A 650 -25.97 -27.42 -3.71
C SER A 650 -25.81 -28.88 -3.28
N LEU A 651 -24.73 -29.56 -3.67
CA LEU A 651 -24.38 -30.90 -3.18
C LEU A 651 -24.15 -30.87 -1.66
N PHE A 652 -23.47 -29.84 -1.13
CA PHE A 652 -23.20 -29.72 0.31
C PHE A 652 -24.49 -29.60 1.13
N TYR A 653 -25.45 -28.77 0.71
CA TYR A 653 -26.77 -28.69 1.36
C TYR A 653 -27.60 -29.98 1.15
N TYR A 654 -27.57 -30.58 -0.04
CA TYR A 654 -28.29 -31.83 -0.29
C TYR A 654 -27.73 -32.99 0.56
N PHE A 655 -26.41 -33.08 0.75
CA PHE A 655 -25.79 -34.02 1.69
C PHE A 655 -26.08 -33.66 3.15
N HIS A 656 -26.14 -32.37 3.51
CA HIS A 656 -26.51 -31.97 4.87
C HIS A 656 -27.92 -32.45 5.22
N ASP A 657 -28.91 -32.19 4.38
CA ASP A 657 -30.29 -32.62 4.64
C ASP A 657 -30.40 -34.15 4.61
N PHE A 658 -29.87 -34.80 3.56
CA PHE A 658 -29.96 -36.26 3.37
C PHE A 658 -29.25 -37.09 4.45
N LEU A 659 -28.14 -36.59 5.01
CA LEU A 659 -27.43 -37.28 6.10
C LEU A 659 -27.99 -36.92 7.49
N SER A 660 -28.70 -35.80 7.64
CA SER A 660 -29.21 -35.35 8.95
C SER A 660 -30.32 -36.23 9.53
N GLU A 661 -31.14 -36.89 8.69
CA GLU A 661 -32.35 -37.56 9.16
C GLU A 661 -32.17 -39.03 9.59
N ASN A 662 -31.12 -39.75 9.16
CA ASN A 662 -31.07 -41.23 9.31
C ASN A 662 -29.69 -41.91 9.52
N TRP A 663 -28.57 -41.19 9.73
CA TRP A 663 -27.22 -41.80 9.76
C TRP A 663 -26.49 -41.68 11.11
N GLU A 664 -25.68 -42.70 11.46
CA GLU A 664 -24.77 -42.60 12.61
C GLU A 664 -23.69 -41.52 12.37
N PRO A 665 -23.44 -40.60 13.32
CA PRO A 665 -22.49 -39.49 13.12
C PRO A 665 -21.07 -39.91 12.73
N PHE A 666 -20.65 -41.14 13.06
CA PHE A 666 -19.29 -41.63 12.81
C PHE A 666 -18.92 -41.64 11.32
N ILE A 667 -19.86 -41.97 10.42
CA ILE A 667 -19.61 -42.01 8.98
C ILE A 667 -19.41 -40.60 8.42
N PHE A 668 -20.17 -39.62 8.89
CA PHE A 668 -20.03 -38.20 8.52
C PHE A 668 -18.64 -37.66 8.88
N TYR A 669 -18.12 -37.97 10.07
CA TYR A 669 -16.77 -37.54 10.47
C TYR A 669 -15.64 -38.15 9.61
N ILE A 670 -15.76 -39.41 9.18
CA ILE A 670 -14.76 -40.02 8.29
C ILE A 670 -14.78 -39.37 6.89
N LEU A 671 -15.97 -39.08 6.35
CA LEU A 671 -16.10 -38.35 5.08
C LEU A 671 -15.51 -36.94 5.18
N LEU A 672 -15.75 -36.23 6.28
CA LEU A 672 -15.19 -34.89 6.52
C LEU A 672 -13.65 -34.89 6.64
N LEU A 673 -13.08 -35.91 7.30
CA LEU A 673 -11.63 -36.10 7.41
C LEU A 673 -10.97 -36.42 6.06
N ASN A 674 -11.58 -37.29 5.25
CA ASN A 674 -11.12 -37.56 3.88
C ASN A 674 -11.18 -36.29 3.00
N LEU A 675 -12.22 -35.45 3.14
CA LEU A 675 -12.35 -34.20 2.41
C LEU A 675 -11.23 -33.20 2.78
N LEU A 676 -10.95 -33.04 4.08
CA LEU A 676 -9.83 -32.26 4.59
C LEU A 676 -8.48 -32.77 4.05
N PHE A 677 -8.27 -34.09 4.01
CA PHE A 677 -7.04 -34.69 3.48
C PHE A 677 -6.83 -34.42 1.98
N ILE A 678 -7.90 -34.47 1.18
CA ILE A 678 -7.87 -34.10 -0.25
C ILE A 678 -7.51 -32.62 -0.44
N LEU A 679 -8.10 -31.73 0.36
CA LEU A 679 -7.79 -30.29 0.33
C LEU A 679 -6.33 -29.99 0.70
N ILE A 680 -5.78 -30.71 1.67
CA ILE A 680 -4.36 -30.60 2.08
C ILE A 680 -3.42 -31.13 0.98
N LEU A 681 -3.72 -32.28 0.38
CA LEU A 681 -2.86 -32.86 -0.68
C LEU A 681 -2.83 -32.04 -1.97
N ASN A 682 -3.93 -31.37 -2.34
CA ASN A 682 -3.99 -30.57 -3.57
C ASN A 682 -3.20 -29.25 -3.51
N ASN A 683 -2.64 -28.88 -2.33
CA ASN A 683 -1.50 -27.97 -2.12
C ASN A 683 -1.36 -26.75 -3.05
N HIS A 684 -2.45 -26.06 -3.33
CA HIS A 684 -2.46 -24.71 -3.91
C HIS A 684 -2.77 -23.68 -2.81
N ARG A 685 -1.97 -22.61 -2.75
CA ARG A 685 -1.96 -21.59 -1.66
C ARG A 685 -3.27 -20.84 -1.42
N THR A 686 -4.32 -21.10 -2.19
CA THR A 686 -5.60 -20.37 -2.20
C THR A 686 -6.62 -20.80 -1.13
N HIS A 687 -6.47 -21.97 -0.49
CA HIS A 687 -7.55 -22.58 0.32
C HIS A 687 -7.40 -22.48 1.85
N TYR A 688 -6.34 -21.84 2.36
CA TYR A 688 -6.09 -21.70 3.81
C TYR A 688 -7.27 -21.12 4.59
N ALA A 689 -7.93 -20.07 4.08
CA ALA A 689 -9.09 -19.45 4.74
C ALA A 689 -10.30 -20.40 4.84
N GLN A 690 -10.49 -21.28 3.85
CA GLN A 690 -11.58 -22.28 3.87
C GLN A 690 -11.27 -23.39 4.88
N ILE A 691 -10.02 -23.88 4.92
CA ILE A 691 -9.57 -24.86 5.92
C ILE A 691 -9.72 -24.29 7.33
N THR A 692 -9.32 -23.03 7.55
CA THR A 692 -9.45 -22.34 8.85
C THR A 692 -10.92 -22.21 9.28
N ASN A 693 -11.82 -21.83 8.37
CA ASN A 693 -13.26 -21.75 8.66
C ASN A 693 -13.88 -23.11 8.99
N ILE A 694 -13.48 -24.18 8.29
CA ILE A 694 -13.90 -25.56 8.60
C ILE A 694 -13.41 -25.98 10.00
N LEU A 695 -12.16 -25.67 10.35
CA LEU A 695 -11.60 -25.96 11.68
C LEU A 695 -12.29 -25.18 12.80
N ILE A 696 -12.62 -23.91 12.58
CA ILE A 696 -13.40 -23.08 13.52
C ILE A 696 -14.80 -23.68 13.73
N PHE A 697 -15.47 -24.09 12.64
CA PHE A 697 -16.81 -24.71 12.70
C PHE A 697 -16.80 -26.05 13.45
N ILE A 698 -15.81 -26.91 13.18
CA ILE A 698 -15.58 -28.15 13.94
C ILE A 698 -15.38 -27.87 15.43
N ASN A 699 -14.57 -26.86 15.78
CA ASN A 699 -14.31 -26.49 17.17
C ASN A 699 -15.57 -25.93 17.87
N GLN A 700 -16.41 -25.16 17.16
CA GLN A 700 -17.70 -24.68 17.67
C GLN A 700 -18.67 -25.83 17.97
N ILE A 701 -18.77 -26.83 17.08
CA ILE A 701 -19.60 -28.04 17.30
C ILE A 701 -19.07 -28.85 18.50
N LEU A 702 -17.76 -29.03 18.61
CA LEU A 702 -17.11 -29.74 19.71
C LEU A 702 -17.13 -28.97 21.05
N GLY A 703 -17.46 -27.68 21.04
CA GLY A 703 -17.55 -26.82 22.22
C GLY A 703 -18.73 -27.15 23.16
N GLY A 704 -19.76 -27.86 22.68
CA GLY A 704 -20.93 -28.20 23.47
C GLY A 704 -20.62 -29.13 24.66
N GLN A 705 -20.67 -28.61 25.90
CA GLN A 705 -20.25 -29.35 27.10
C GLN A 705 -20.96 -30.71 27.30
N LYS A 706 -22.24 -30.84 26.90
CA LYS A 706 -22.97 -32.12 26.92
C LYS A 706 -22.41 -33.12 25.89
N PHE A 707 -22.03 -32.65 24.70
CA PHE A 707 -21.47 -33.48 23.63
C PHE A 707 -20.06 -33.96 23.99
N ARG A 708 -19.19 -33.07 24.48
CA ARG A 708 -17.83 -33.42 24.98
C ARG A 708 -17.84 -34.59 25.97
N LYS A 709 -18.76 -34.60 26.94
CA LYS A 709 -18.88 -35.70 27.93
C LYS A 709 -19.39 -37.02 27.34
N SER A 710 -20.12 -36.99 26.22
CA SER A 710 -20.51 -38.21 25.49
C SER A 710 -19.35 -38.72 24.63
N LEU A 711 -18.74 -37.83 23.85
CA LEU A 711 -17.65 -38.14 22.93
C LEU A 711 -16.42 -38.70 23.65
N ILE A 712 -16.01 -38.11 24.79
CA ILE A 712 -14.91 -38.62 25.61
C ILE A 712 -15.22 -40.03 26.15
N ARG A 713 -16.47 -40.33 26.51
CA ARG A 713 -16.87 -41.68 26.95
C ARG A 713 -16.73 -42.71 25.84
N THR A 714 -17.14 -42.39 24.61
CA THR A 714 -17.01 -43.29 23.46
C THR A 714 -15.56 -43.44 23.00
N LEU A 715 -14.82 -42.33 22.88
CA LEU A 715 -13.41 -42.33 22.43
C LEU A 715 -12.44 -42.92 23.46
N SER A 716 -12.77 -42.98 24.75
CA SER A 716 -11.94 -43.62 25.79
C SER A 716 -11.64 -45.11 25.54
N LYS A 717 -12.36 -45.77 24.62
CA LYS A 717 -12.10 -47.14 24.16
C LYS A 717 -11.24 -47.25 22.89
N ALA A 718 -10.86 -46.12 22.28
CA ALA A 718 -10.13 -46.05 21.02
C ALA A 718 -8.83 -45.25 21.19
N GLN A 719 -7.86 -45.82 21.90
CA GLN A 719 -6.56 -45.19 22.22
C GLN A 719 -5.85 -44.58 20.99
N PHE A 720 -6.01 -45.19 19.82
CA PHE A 720 -5.44 -44.73 18.55
C PHE A 720 -5.91 -43.32 18.11
N ILE A 721 -7.13 -42.91 18.49
CA ILE A 721 -7.67 -41.58 18.12
C ILE A 721 -7.08 -40.48 19.02
N SER A 722 -6.71 -40.79 20.27
CA SER A 722 -5.94 -39.84 21.11
C SER A 722 -4.57 -39.58 20.49
N ILE A 723 -3.86 -40.65 20.11
CA ILE A 723 -2.54 -40.58 19.46
C ILE A 723 -2.63 -39.81 18.13
N PHE A 724 -3.67 -40.03 17.31
CA PHE A 724 -3.86 -39.27 16.07
C PHE A 724 -4.10 -37.77 16.34
N LEU A 725 -4.90 -37.42 17.36
CA LEU A 725 -5.10 -36.03 17.76
C LEU A 725 -3.85 -35.40 18.36
N GLU A 726 -3.06 -36.13 19.15
CA GLU A 726 -1.79 -35.68 19.71
C GLU A 726 -0.75 -35.44 18.61
N ILE A 727 -0.66 -36.33 17.61
CA ILE A 727 0.19 -36.13 16.42
C ILE A 727 -0.29 -34.93 15.59
N LEU A 728 -1.61 -34.75 15.41
CA LEU A 728 -2.15 -33.60 14.69
C LEU A 728 -1.90 -32.28 15.45
N ILE A 729 -2.03 -32.28 16.77
CA ILE A 729 -1.73 -31.12 17.63
C ILE A 729 -0.22 -30.84 17.67
N MET A 730 0.64 -31.85 17.63
CA MET A 730 2.07 -31.68 17.39
C MET A 730 2.34 -31.01 16.05
N LEU A 731 1.79 -31.54 14.94
CA LEU A 731 2.00 -30.99 13.60
C LEU A 731 1.49 -29.55 13.46
N LEU A 732 0.36 -29.22 14.10
CA LEU A 732 -0.19 -27.85 14.16
C LEU A 732 0.54 -26.95 15.17
N GLY A 733 1.22 -27.51 16.18
CA GLY A 733 2.08 -26.79 17.12
C GLY A 733 3.50 -26.56 16.62
N PHE A 734 3.93 -27.29 15.59
CA PHE A 734 5.25 -27.14 14.95
C PHE A 734 5.34 -25.96 13.96
N GLU A 735 4.26 -25.18 13.76
CA GLU A 735 4.36 -23.86 13.09
C GLU A 735 4.93 -22.78 14.04
N SER A 736 6.11 -23.05 14.59
CA SER A 736 7.01 -22.03 15.12
C SER A 736 8.48 -22.38 14.81
N GLN A 737 9.05 -21.58 13.88
CA GLN A 737 10.46 -21.52 13.47
C GLN A 737 11.09 -22.74 12.74
N TYR A 738 11.65 -22.43 11.57
CA TYR A 738 12.77 -23.08 10.85
C TYR A 738 13.13 -24.56 11.16
N PHE A 739 12.63 -25.50 10.36
CA PHE A 739 13.35 -26.75 10.08
C PHE A 739 13.16 -27.24 8.64
N VAL A 740 14.26 -27.38 7.90
CA VAL A 740 14.29 -28.15 6.65
C VAL A 740 14.55 -29.62 7.03
N LEU A 741 13.47 -30.40 7.12
CA LEU A 741 13.57 -31.84 7.38
C LEU A 741 14.31 -32.54 6.21
N PRO A 742 15.33 -33.38 6.46
CA PRO A 742 15.99 -34.15 5.42
C PRO A 742 15.00 -35.01 4.61
N LEU A 743 15.22 -35.12 3.30
CA LEU A 743 14.29 -35.79 2.34
C LEU A 743 13.83 -37.18 2.80
N ASN A 744 14.70 -37.91 3.49
CA ASN A 744 14.43 -39.24 4.02
C ASN A 744 13.35 -39.23 5.12
N GLN A 745 13.31 -38.21 5.98
CA GLN A 745 12.31 -38.09 7.04
C GLN A 745 10.95 -37.64 6.49
N LEU A 746 10.94 -36.72 5.51
CA LEU A 746 9.75 -36.36 4.73
C LEU A 746 9.14 -37.58 4.02
N THR A 747 9.99 -38.44 3.43
CA THR A 747 9.55 -39.71 2.82
C THR A 747 8.92 -40.68 3.83
N VAL A 748 9.46 -40.76 5.05
CA VAL A 748 8.87 -41.58 6.13
C VAL A 748 7.52 -41.02 6.59
N LEU A 749 7.42 -39.70 6.79
CA LEU A 749 6.17 -39.05 7.19
C LEU A 749 5.07 -39.24 6.14
N TYR A 750 5.40 -39.09 4.84
CA TYR A 750 4.46 -39.32 3.75
C TYR A 750 3.99 -40.79 3.67
N LYS A 751 4.88 -41.76 3.88
CA LYS A 751 4.52 -43.18 4.00
C LYS A 751 3.60 -43.44 5.19
N LEU A 752 3.86 -42.83 6.35
CA LEU A 752 3.03 -42.98 7.54
C LEU A 752 1.61 -42.43 7.32
N LEU A 753 1.50 -41.24 6.71
CA LEU A 753 0.22 -40.64 6.33
C LEU A 753 -0.54 -41.51 5.31
N LEU A 754 0.15 -42.06 4.30
CA LEU A 754 -0.47 -42.95 3.31
C LEU A 754 -1.04 -44.23 3.97
N ILE A 755 -0.30 -44.83 4.91
CA ILE A 755 -0.77 -46.01 5.67
C ILE A 755 -2.00 -45.66 6.50
N ILE A 756 -2.02 -44.51 7.18
CA ILE A 756 -3.18 -44.04 7.96
C ILE A 756 -4.40 -43.83 7.05
N THR A 757 -4.23 -43.19 5.88
CA THR A 757 -5.33 -42.97 4.92
C THR A 757 -5.85 -44.29 4.34
N ILE A 758 -4.99 -45.28 4.07
CA ILE A 758 -5.43 -46.62 3.67
C ILE A 758 -6.24 -47.29 4.79
N PHE A 759 -5.81 -47.17 6.06
CA PHE A 759 -6.52 -47.73 7.21
C PHE A 759 -7.88 -47.06 7.48
N LEU A 760 -7.98 -45.74 7.32
CA LEU A 760 -9.25 -45.00 7.47
C LEU A 760 -10.25 -45.38 6.37
N ASN A 761 -9.80 -45.53 5.12
CA ASN A 761 -10.66 -45.98 4.03
C ASN A 761 -11.05 -47.46 4.14
N PHE A 762 -10.18 -48.32 4.71
CA PHE A 762 -10.55 -49.67 5.12
C PHE A 762 -11.67 -49.66 6.19
N LEU A 763 -11.57 -48.80 7.20
CA LEU A 763 -12.58 -48.66 8.24
C LEU A 763 -13.94 -48.23 7.65
N LEU A 764 -13.93 -47.23 6.76
CA LEU A 764 -15.11 -46.75 6.04
C LEU A 764 -15.75 -47.86 5.21
N PHE A 765 -14.93 -48.63 4.46
CA PHE A 765 -15.41 -49.76 3.66
C PHE A 765 -16.02 -50.88 4.52
N VAL A 766 -15.44 -51.19 5.68
CA VAL A 766 -16.02 -52.17 6.64
C VAL A 766 -17.34 -51.68 7.24
N CYS A 767 -17.47 -50.39 7.54
CA CYS A 767 -18.76 -49.79 7.95
C CYS A 767 -19.82 -49.91 6.84
N ILE A 768 -19.46 -49.60 5.59
CA ILE A 768 -20.36 -49.73 4.43
C ILE A 768 -20.73 -51.20 4.18
N LEU A 769 -19.78 -52.14 4.29
CA LEU A 769 -20.09 -53.58 4.14
C LEU A 769 -21.06 -54.07 5.21
N LYS A 770 -20.87 -53.66 6.47
CA LYS A 770 -21.81 -54.00 7.56
C LYS A 770 -23.19 -53.40 7.31
N PHE A 771 -23.27 -52.17 6.83
CA PHE A 771 -24.53 -51.53 6.46
C PHE A 771 -25.27 -52.31 5.35
N LEU A 772 -24.58 -52.67 4.27
CA LEU A 772 -25.15 -53.43 3.15
C LEU A 772 -25.57 -54.85 3.54
N ILE A 773 -24.83 -55.51 4.43
CA ILE A 773 -25.20 -56.83 5.00
C ILE A 773 -26.43 -56.72 5.92
N HIS A 774 -26.61 -55.60 6.63
CA HIS A 774 -27.73 -55.40 7.55
C HIS A 774 -29.06 -55.07 6.84
N TYR A 775 -29.01 -54.67 5.56
CA TYR A 775 -30.17 -54.30 4.74
C TYR A 775 -30.44 -55.25 3.55
N GLU A 776 -30.01 -56.52 3.65
CA GLU A 776 -30.34 -57.66 2.75
C GLU A 776 -30.36 -57.36 1.24
N THR A 777 -29.41 -56.54 0.74
CA THR A 777 -29.42 -56.01 -0.64
C THR A 777 -28.15 -56.31 -1.45
N ILE A 778 -27.57 -57.50 -1.24
CA ILE A 778 -26.52 -58.06 -2.12
C ILE A 778 -26.79 -59.55 -2.40
N GLU A 779 -27.03 -59.90 -3.66
CA GLU A 779 -27.02 -61.30 -4.11
C GLU A 779 -25.59 -61.86 -4.16
N ALA A 780 -25.43 -63.14 -3.82
CA ALA A 780 -24.12 -63.75 -3.54
C ALA A 780 -23.12 -63.73 -4.72
N GLU A 781 -23.59 -63.59 -5.96
CA GLU A 781 -22.73 -63.54 -7.16
C GLU A 781 -21.82 -62.30 -7.20
N ILE A 782 -22.24 -61.19 -6.59
CA ILE A 782 -21.46 -59.94 -6.54
C ILE A 782 -20.36 -60.01 -5.45
N PHE A 783 -20.56 -60.81 -4.41
CA PHE A 783 -19.71 -60.84 -3.23
C PHE A 783 -18.36 -61.54 -3.48
N ASN A 784 -18.39 -62.72 -4.11
CA ASN A 784 -17.19 -63.54 -4.36
C ASN A 784 -16.10 -62.81 -5.19
N PRO A 785 -16.41 -62.16 -6.34
CA PRO A 785 -15.39 -61.47 -7.14
C PRO A 785 -14.71 -60.32 -6.40
N MET A 786 -15.45 -59.58 -5.55
CA MET A 786 -14.88 -58.50 -4.73
C MET A 786 -14.02 -59.06 -3.60
N GLN A 787 -14.45 -60.10 -2.90
CA GLN A 787 -13.67 -60.71 -1.82
C GLN A 787 -12.32 -61.28 -2.34
N ILE A 788 -12.31 -61.89 -3.53
CA ILE A 788 -11.08 -62.38 -4.17
C ILE A 788 -10.14 -61.24 -4.57
N ARG A 789 -10.66 -60.16 -5.17
CA ARG A 789 -9.86 -58.97 -5.50
C ARG A 789 -9.31 -58.28 -4.24
N PHE A 790 -10.09 -58.23 -3.18
CA PHE A 790 -9.71 -57.61 -1.90
C PHE A 790 -8.62 -58.40 -1.16
N ASN A 791 -8.72 -59.73 -1.09
CA ASN A 791 -7.67 -60.58 -0.53
C ASN A 791 -6.35 -60.45 -1.32
N ASN A 792 -6.41 -60.33 -2.64
CA ASN A 792 -5.24 -60.05 -3.48
C ASN A 792 -4.66 -58.63 -3.28
N TYR A 793 -5.44 -57.68 -2.75
CA TYR A 793 -4.97 -56.34 -2.40
C TYR A 793 -4.32 -56.32 -1.01
N LEU A 794 -4.93 -57.00 -0.02
CA LEU A 794 -4.35 -57.20 1.31
C LEU A 794 -3.03 -57.99 1.26
N ASN A 795 -2.94 -59.05 0.45
CA ASN A 795 -1.69 -59.80 0.26
C ASN A 795 -0.57 -59.00 -0.43
N LYS A 796 -0.91 -57.90 -1.13
CA LYS A 796 0.09 -56.94 -1.63
C LYS A 796 0.46 -55.90 -0.58
N LEU A 797 -0.49 -55.48 0.25
CA LEU A 797 -0.25 -54.55 1.36
C LEU A 797 0.52 -55.17 2.54
N SER A 798 0.54 -56.50 2.69
CA SER A 798 1.40 -57.20 3.65
C SER A 798 2.79 -57.55 3.13
N GLN A 799 3.08 -57.23 1.85
CA GLN A 799 4.39 -57.39 1.21
C GLN A 799 5.14 -56.05 1.04
N VAL A 800 4.58 -54.94 1.51
CA VAL A 800 5.08 -53.56 1.39
C VAL A 800 5.39 -52.97 2.77
#